data_AF-A0A8D8XWF9-F1
#
_entry.id   AF-A0A8D8XWF9-F1
#
_cell.length_a   1.000
_cell.length_b   1.000
_cell.length_c   1.000
_cell.angle_alpha   90.00
_cell.angle_beta   90.00
_cell.angle_gamma   90.00
#
_symmetry.space_group_name_H-M   'P 1'
#
loop_
_entity.id
_entity.type
_entity.pdbx_description
1 polymer ?
#
loop_
_entity_poly.entity_id
_entity_poly.type
_entity_poly.pdbx_seq_one_letter_code
_entity_poly.pdbx_strand_id
1 'polypeptide(L)'
;TRVLIYHGAGVDEITVDYLTALHVASHCGHVRVAKTLLDRKADPNARALNGFTPLHIACKKNRYKVVELLLKYGASIAATTESGLTPLHVASFMGCMNIAIFLLQAGAAPDTATVRGETPLHLAARANQTDIVRILLRNGASVDARAREDQTPLHVASRLGNGDIASLLLQHGASVDAPTKDGYTALHISAKEGQDEVASILMENAASITATTKKGFTPLHLAAKYGRMKIAQMLLQKEAPVDSQGKNGVTPLHVASHYDHQNVALLLLDRGASPHAVAKNGYTPLHIAAKKNQMDIATTLLEYNAKPNAESKAGFTPLHLSAQEGHTDMSSLLIEHGAIVNHQAKNGLTPLHLCAQEDKVNVATILVKSHAEIDPVTKAGFTPLHIASHFGQLNMVRYLVENGASVNAATKLGYTPLHQASQQGRVLIIDLLLQAGAQPNATTNHGQTALHIAQKLGYISVIETLKIVTETTIVTTTVTTIEEKYRVVAPEAMQEVYMSDSEDEGGEDPIMSDQQQYKYMTADGDKLGADDSLKIDVTHDERDHSRDSTYGVVGGGVNEYIVNNQHTYNSQHSPNNMSVISSTSDNVDIARTPVHVGFLVSFLVDARGGAMKGCRHSGVRVIIPPRKAPQPMRVTCRYLRKDKLTNPPVIMESEALASRILELGPAGAKFLGPVIIEVPHFASLRDKERELIILRSDDGATWKEHKLDASEEAVQEVLNESFPGEELRQLEDLHTSRIVRILTVDFPQYFAVVTRLRQEIHAVGPEGGVVSSSAVPLVQALFPPDALTKRIKVGLQAQPIPSELVTKLLGNRVAVSPIVSIEPRRRKFHKPITLTIPLPQAANKGMLNQYSGNAPTLRLLCSITGGNSKAVWEDVTGATPLTFVKDCVSFTTTISARFWLVDCSSNVSQAPNMASELYNVASHVPFMAKFVVFAKRTDLLEARLRVFCMTDDKEDKTLEHQEHFTEVAKSRDVEVMQGRPIHVEFAGNLIPIAKSGDPLKLEFLAFKENRLPFTVRVRDPDETTMARILFMREPKAARGEPQQTPLCTLNIALPDNIFPESAMSESDLLNLIIQL
;
A
#
# COMPACT_ATOMS: atom_id res chain seq x y z
N THR A 1 13.66 -53.09 -4.74
CA THR A 1 12.49 -53.87 -5.22
C THR A 1 12.66 -55.37 -5.04
N ARG A 2 13.22 -56.16 -5.99
CA ARG A 2 13.20 -57.64 -5.94
C ARG A 2 13.64 -58.27 -4.61
N VAL A 3 14.74 -57.78 -4.02
CA VAL A 3 15.25 -58.25 -2.72
C VAL A 3 14.30 -57.91 -1.57
N LEU A 4 13.77 -56.68 -1.51
CA LEU A 4 12.84 -56.25 -0.46
C LEU A 4 11.53 -57.08 -0.46
N ILE A 5 10.96 -57.33 -1.64
CA ILE A 5 9.76 -58.16 -1.81
C ILE A 5 10.05 -59.63 -1.45
N TYR A 6 11.28 -60.11 -1.66
CA TYR A 6 11.71 -61.44 -1.21
C TYR A 6 11.82 -61.55 0.32
N HIS A 7 12.20 -60.46 1.00
CA HIS A 7 12.22 -60.35 2.46
C HIS A 7 10.87 -59.91 3.08
N GLY A 8 9.77 -60.00 2.33
CA GLY A 8 8.41 -59.83 2.86
C GLY A 8 7.89 -58.39 2.97
N ALA A 9 8.60 -57.39 2.43
CA ALA A 9 8.06 -56.03 2.35
C ALA A 9 6.79 -55.98 1.47
N GLY A 10 5.76 -55.27 1.94
CA GLY A 10 4.49 -55.11 1.25
C GLY A 10 4.65 -54.35 -0.06
N VAL A 11 4.06 -54.89 -1.13
CA VAL A 11 4.23 -54.35 -2.49
C VAL A 11 3.57 -52.97 -2.66
N ASP A 12 2.45 -52.76 -1.96
CA ASP A 12 1.69 -51.51 -1.91
C ASP A 12 1.77 -50.83 -0.53
N GLU A 13 2.90 -50.96 0.17
CA GLU A 13 3.22 -50.05 1.28
C GLU A 13 3.23 -48.60 0.77
N ILE A 14 2.64 -47.69 1.57
CA ILE A 14 2.37 -46.29 1.21
C ILE A 14 3.30 -45.30 1.92
N THR A 15 3.59 -44.17 1.26
CA THR A 15 4.16 -42.98 1.92
C THR A 15 3.09 -42.19 2.69
N VAL A 16 3.51 -41.11 3.36
CA VAL A 16 2.63 -40.12 4.01
C VAL A 16 1.59 -39.54 3.02
N ASP A 17 1.95 -39.39 1.75
CA ASP A 17 1.07 -38.92 0.66
C ASP A 17 0.21 -40.05 0.04
N TYR A 18 0.12 -41.20 0.71
CA TYR A 18 -0.55 -42.42 0.24
C TYR A 18 0.04 -43.00 -1.07
N LEU A 19 1.27 -42.63 -1.46
CA LEU A 19 1.91 -43.11 -2.69
C LEU A 19 2.49 -44.51 -2.49
N THR A 20 2.00 -45.51 -3.24
CA THR A 20 2.64 -46.84 -3.31
C THR A 20 3.91 -46.82 -4.17
N ALA A 21 4.75 -47.86 -4.05
CA ALA A 21 5.91 -48.05 -4.93
C ALA A 21 5.57 -48.00 -6.43
N LEU A 22 4.35 -48.41 -6.82
CA LEU A 22 3.87 -48.37 -8.20
C LEU A 22 3.58 -46.94 -8.69
N HIS A 23 3.10 -46.05 -7.80
CA HIS A 23 2.93 -44.62 -8.11
C HIS A 23 4.28 -43.96 -8.44
N VAL A 24 5.31 -44.23 -7.62
CA VAL A 24 6.67 -43.68 -7.82
C VAL A 24 7.30 -44.24 -9.10
N ALA A 25 7.17 -45.54 -9.36
CA ALA A 25 7.62 -46.15 -10.61
C ALA A 25 6.92 -45.54 -11.85
N SER A 26 5.64 -45.17 -11.71
CA SER A 26 4.84 -44.54 -12.77
C SER A 26 5.21 -43.09 -13.00
N HIS A 27 5.51 -42.31 -11.96
CA HIS A 27 6.05 -40.95 -12.06
C HIS A 27 7.37 -40.92 -12.85
N CYS A 28 8.31 -41.80 -12.46
CA CYS A 28 9.64 -41.89 -13.05
C CYS A 28 9.67 -42.63 -14.40
N GLY A 29 8.54 -43.17 -14.88
CA GLY A 29 8.46 -43.90 -16.15
C GLY A 29 9.21 -45.24 -16.17
N HIS A 30 9.46 -45.84 -14.99
CA HIS A 30 10.33 -47.00 -14.83
C HIS A 30 9.63 -48.32 -15.16
N VAL A 31 9.32 -48.54 -16.45
CA VAL A 31 8.57 -49.69 -16.99
C VAL A 31 9.01 -51.04 -16.41
N ARG A 32 10.32 -51.30 -16.29
CA ARG A 32 10.84 -52.57 -15.73
C ARG A 32 10.50 -52.75 -14.24
N VAL A 33 10.50 -51.67 -13.47
CA VAL A 33 10.16 -51.69 -12.04
C VAL A 33 8.64 -51.80 -11.86
N ALA A 34 7.86 -50.99 -12.58
CA ALA A 34 6.41 -51.09 -12.62
C ALA A 34 5.95 -52.51 -12.99
N LYS A 35 6.53 -53.13 -14.03
CA LYS A 35 6.21 -54.53 -14.38
C LYS A 35 6.54 -55.49 -13.25
N THR A 36 7.70 -55.35 -12.61
CA THR A 36 8.10 -56.23 -11.50
C THR A 36 7.18 -56.11 -10.28
N LEU A 37 6.57 -54.94 -10.07
CA LEU A 37 5.57 -54.70 -9.01
C LEU A 37 4.21 -55.34 -9.39
N LEU A 38 3.73 -55.10 -10.62
CA LEU A 38 2.49 -55.67 -11.14
C LEU A 38 2.53 -57.20 -11.25
N ASP A 39 3.65 -57.78 -11.70
CA ASP A 39 3.93 -59.24 -11.67
C ASP A 39 3.94 -59.82 -10.24
N ARG A 40 4.00 -58.96 -9.21
CA ARG A 40 3.90 -59.31 -7.79
C ARG A 40 2.59 -58.85 -7.13
N LYS A 41 1.55 -58.61 -7.95
CA LYS A 41 0.20 -58.21 -7.53
C LYS A 41 0.12 -56.85 -6.83
N ALA A 42 0.96 -55.89 -7.22
CA ALA A 42 0.71 -54.49 -6.90
C ALA A 42 -0.64 -54.03 -7.47
N ASP A 43 -1.46 -53.31 -6.72
CA ASP A 43 -2.75 -52.81 -7.20
C ASP A 43 -2.57 -51.66 -8.22
N PRO A 44 -2.94 -51.86 -9.50
CA PRO A 44 -2.86 -50.81 -10.52
C PRO A 44 -3.87 -49.67 -10.32
N ASN A 45 -4.84 -49.84 -9.42
CA ASN A 45 -5.91 -48.88 -9.10
C ASN A 45 -5.76 -48.21 -7.73
N ALA A 46 -4.67 -48.49 -7.00
CA ALA A 46 -4.39 -47.91 -5.70
C ALA A 46 -4.53 -46.38 -5.74
N ARG A 47 -5.14 -45.77 -4.71
CA ARG A 47 -5.39 -44.32 -4.63
C ARG A 47 -4.40 -43.66 -3.68
N ALA A 48 -3.56 -42.78 -4.21
CA ALA A 48 -2.80 -41.81 -3.43
C ALA A 48 -3.66 -40.61 -3.02
N LEU A 49 -3.05 -39.64 -2.32
CA LEU A 49 -3.70 -38.39 -1.91
C LEU A 49 -4.42 -37.71 -3.10
N ASN A 50 -5.60 -37.15 -2.82
CA ASN A 50 -6.52 -36.58 -3.82
C ASN A 50 -7.00 -37.58 -4.90
N GLY A 51 -6.93 -38.88 -4.62
CA GLY A 51 -7.52 -39.93 -5.46
C GLY A 51 -6.74 -40.24 -6.73
N PHE A 52 -5.50 -39.76 -6.84
CA PHE A 52 -4.64 -40.07 -7.99
C PHE A 52 -4.25 -41.56 -7.97
N THR A 53 -4.39 -42.22 -9.12
CA THR A 53 -3.90 -43.60 -9.33
C THR A 53 -2.57 -43.59 -10.09
N PRO A 54 -1.83 -44.72 -10.16
CA PRO A 54 -0.59 -44.81 -10.95
C PRO A 54 -0.81 -44.41 -12.43
N LEU A 55 -1.98 -44.72 -12.98
CA LEU A 55 -2.39 -44.37 -14.35
C LEU A 55 -2.52 -42.86 -14.55
N HIS A 56 -3.13 -42.14 -13.60
CA HIS A 56 -3.21 -40.67 -13.64
C HIS A 56 -1.81 -40.02 -13.62
N ILE A 57 -0.91 -40.55 -12.79
CA ILE A 57 0.47 -40.05 -12.69
C ILE A 57 1.26 -40.36 -13.98
N ALA A 58 1.10 -41.55 -14.54
CA ALA A 58 1.72 -41.93 -15.82
C ALA A 58 1.25 -41.03 -16.97
N CYS A 59 -0.04 -40.67 -17.01
CA CYS A 59 -0.58 -39.69 -17.96
C CYS A 59 0.00 -38.29 -17.72
N LYS A 60 -0.04 -37.78 -16.48
CA LYS A 60 0.50 -36.45 -16.09
C LYS A 60 1.98 -36.26 -16.43
N LYS A 61 2.78 -37.33 -16.48
CA LYS A 61 4.22 -37.30 -16.79
C LYS A 61 4.56 -37.85 -18.18
N ASN A 62 3.58 -37.99 -19.07
CA ASN A 62 3.73 -38.47 -20.45
C ASN A 62 4.51 -39.80 -20.55
N ARG A 63 4.10 -40.81 -19.77
CA ARG A 63 4.79 -42.12 -19.65
C ARG A 63 4.08 -43.21 -20.44
N TYR A 64 3.98 -43.05 -21.76
CA TYR A 64 3.24 -43.96 -22.67
C TYR A 64 3.44 -45.46 -22.37
N LYS A 65 4.69 -45.94 -22.29
CA LYS A 65 4.99 -47.37 -22.04
C LYS A 65 4.64 -47.87 -20.63
N VAL A 66 4.33 -46.96 -19.69
CA VAL A 66 3.76 -47.32 -18.38
C VAL A 66 2.23 -47.25 -18.42
N VAL A 67 1.63 -46.32 -19.17
CA VAL A 67 0.17 -46.31 -19.42
C VAL A 67 -0.26 -47.62 -20.09
N GLU A 68 0.40 -48.01 -21.19
CA GLU A 68 0.20 -49.29 -21.89
C GLU A 68 0.28 -50.49 -20.93
N LEU A 69 1.30 -50.52 -20.07
CA LEU A 69 1.52 -51.59 -19.11
C LEU A 69 0.45 -51.61 -18.01
N LEU A 70 0.06 -50.46 -17.46
CA LEU A 70 -0.94 -50.36 -16.40
C LEU A 70 -2.32 -50.80 -16.90
N LEU A 71 -2.74 -50.37 -18.08
CA LEU A 71 -4.00 -50.81 -18.69
C LEU A 71 -4.00 -52.34 -18.94
N LYS A 72 -2.88 -52.89 -19.42
CA LYS A 72 -2.75 -54.35 -19.63
C LYS A 72 -2.86 -55.18 -18.35
N TYR A 73 -2.59 -54.60 -17.17
CA TYR A 73 -2.73 -55.26 -15.88
C TYR A 73 -4.01 -54.86 -15.13
N GLY A 74 -4.95 -54.14 -15.77
CA GLY A 74 -6.27 -53.84 -15.20
C GLY A 74 -6.41 -52.50 -14.49
N ALA A 75 -5.56 -51.51 -14.79
CA ALA A 75 -5.83 -50.12 -14.38
C ALA A 75 -7.11 -49.60 -15.06
N SER A 76 -8.02 -49.03 -14.28
CA SER A 76 -9.30 -48.53 -14.75
C SER A 76 -9.15 -47.21 -15.51
N ILE A 77 -9.55 -47.23 -16.78
CA ILE A 77 -9.58 -46.08 -17.69
C ILE A 77 -10.58 -45.00 -17.19
N ALA A 78 -11.62 -45.42 -16.49
CA ALA A 78 -12.68 -44.56 -15.95
C ALA A 78 -12.47 -44.18 -14.46
N ALA A 79 -11.33 -44.53 -13.85
CA ALA A 79 -11.02 -44.09 -12.49
C ALA A 79 -10.99 -42.54 -12.41
N THR A 80 -11.48 -41.98 -11.30
CA THR A 80 -11.54 -40.54 -11.06
C THR A 80 -10.74 -40.12 -9.83
N THR A 81 -10.11 -38.94 -9.87
CA THR A 81 -9.61 -38.23 -8.68
C THR A 81 -10.76 -37.75 -7.79
N GLU A 82 -10.48 -37.23 -6.59
CA GLU A 82 -11.50 -36.57 -5.74
C GLU A 82 -12.18 -35.38 -6.47
N SER A 83 -11.48 -34.74 -7.42
CA SER A 83 -12.01 -33.68 -8.28
C SER A 83 -12.76 -34.16 -9.53
N GLY A 84 -12.90 -35.48 -9.74
CA GLY A 84 -13.57 -36.06 -10.89
C GLY A 84 -12.73 -36.12 -12.18
N LEU A 85 -11.42 -35.81 -12.13
CA LEU A 85 -10.54 -35.95 -13.29
C LEU A 85 -10.30 -37.43 -13.59
N THR A 86 -10.43 -37.83 -14.86
CA THR A 86 -10.01 -39.15 -15.35
C THR A 86 -8.59 -39.10 -15.96
N PRO A 87 -7.96 -40.23 -16.30
CA PRO A 87 -6.69 -40.25 -17.04
C PRO A 87 -6.76 -39.47 -18.36
N LEU A 88 -7.91 -39.48 -19.05
CA LEU A 88 -8.11 -38.73 -20.29
C LEU A 88 -8.18 -37.21 -20.05
N HIS A 89 -8.85 -36.77 -18.97
CA HIS A 89 -8.82 -35.35 -18.55
C HIS A 89 -7.38 -34.88 -18.31
N VAL A 90 -6.59 -35.67 -17.57
CA VAL A 90 -5.19 -35.35 -17.24
C VAL A 90 -4.31 -35.35 -18.48
N ALA A 91 -4.45 -36.34 -19.37
CA ALA A 91 -3.70 -36.40 -20.63
C ALA A 91 -4.06 -35.22 -21.56
N SER A 92 -5.33 -34.82 -21.59
CA SER A 92 -5.82 -33.74 -22.44
C SER A 92 -5.35 -32.37 -21.99
N PHE A 93 -5.39 -32.09 -20.68
CA PHE A 93 -4.84 -30.86 -20.11
C PHE A 93 -3.32 -30.75 -20.26
N MET A 94 -2.61 -31.89 -20.20
CA MET A 94 -1.14 -31.95 -20.25
C MET A 94 -0.58 -32.14 -21.68
N GLY A 95 -1.40 -31.95 -22.73
CA GLY A 95 -0.95 -32.03 -24.13
C GLY A 95 -0.42 -33.40 -24.58
N CYS A 96 -0.77 -34.48 -23.86
CA CYS A 96 -0.13 -35.80 -24.02
C CYS A 96 -0.75 -36.60 -25.19
N MET A 97 -0.59 -36.09 -26.42
CA MET A 97 -1.26 -36.53 -27.66
C MET A 97 -1.34 -38.06 -27.82
N ASN A 98 -0.18 -38.75 -27.79
CA ASN A 98 -0.13 -40.21 -27.98
C ASN A 98 -0.86 -40.99 -26.88
N ILE A 99 -0.93 -40.44 -25.66
CA ILE A 99 -1.66 -41.05 -24.54
C ILE A 99 -3.16 -40.76 -24.67
N ALA A 100 -3.57 -39.56 -25.08
CA ALA A 100 -4.96 -39.23 -25.33
C ALA A 100 -5.55 -40.13 -26.44
N ILE A 101 -4.85 -40.29 -27.56
CA ILE A 101 -5.23 -41.23 -28.65
C ILE A 101 -5.35 -42.66 -28.12
N PHE A 102 -4.34 -43.14 -27.39
CA PHE A 102 -4.33 -44.51 -26.87
C PHE A 102 -5.44 -44.78 -25.84
N LEU A 103 -5.76 -43.80 -24.99
CA LEU A 103 -6.89 -43.89 -24.05
C LEU A 103 -8.24 -43.93 -24.78
N LEU A 104 -8.44 -43.09 -25.80
CA LEU A 104 -9.65 -43.11 -26.63
C LEU A 104 -9.81 -44.45 -27.37
N GLN A 105 -8.73 -44.96 -27.97
CA GLN A 105 -8.69 -46.29 -28.61
C GLN A 105 -8.95 -47.45 -27.62
N ALA A 106 -8.57 -47.28 -26.35
CA ALA A 106 -8.88 -48.23 -25.28
C ALA A 106 -10.29 -48.07 -24.68
N GLY A 107 -11.13 -47.17 -25.22
CA GLY A 107 -12.52 -46.99 -24.80
C GLY A 107 -12.76 -45.91 -23.73
N ALA A 108 -11.84 -44.96 -23.55
CA ALA A 108 -12.09 -43.80 -22.68
C ALA A 108 -13.21 -42.91 -23.25
N ALA A 109 -14.28 -42.71 -22.48
CA ALA A 109 -15.40 -41.85 -22.91
C ALA A 109 -14.97 -40.35 -22.95
N PRO A 110 -15.08 -39.68 -24.11
CA PRO A 110 -14.54 -38.33 -24.32
C PRO A 110 -15.32 -37.23 -23.58
N ASP A 111 -16.57 -37.51 -23.18
CA ASP A 111 -17.49 -36.56 -22.53
C ASP A 111 -17.74 -36.86 -21.05
N THR A 112 -16.91 -37.70 -20.42
CA THR A 112 -16.94 -37.86 -18.95
C THR A 112 -16.72 -36.47 -18.31
N ALA A 113 -17.55 -36.08 -17.34
CA ALA A 113 -17.46 -34.79 -16.68
C ALA A 113 -16.74 -34.86 -15.32
N THR A 114 -15.99 -33.82 -14.98
CA THR A 114 -15.49 -33.56 -13.61
C THR A 114 -16.59 -33.13 -12.65
N VAL A 115 -16.25 -32.96 -11.36
CA VAL A 115 -17.14 -32.34 -10.34
C VAL A 115 -17.55 -30.89 -10.70
N ARG A 116 -16.83 -30.21 -11.61
CA ARG A 116 -17.20 -28.89 -12.16
C ARG A 116 -18.06 -28.97 -13.44
N GLY A 117 -18.46 -30.17 -13.88
CA GLY A 117 -19.15 -30.40 -15.15
C GLY A 117 -18.23 -30.34 -16.38
N GLU A 118 -16.96 -29.97 -16.21
CA GLU A 118 -16.01 -29.79 -17.30
C GLU A 118 -15.56 -31.14 -17.85
N THR A 119 -15.56 -31.30 -19.17
CA THR A 119 -15.10 -32.50 -19.91
C THR A 119 -13.62 -32.39 -20.31
N PRO A 120 -12.96 -33.46 -20.80
CA PRO A 120 -11.62 -33.40 -21.42
C PRO A 120 -11.48 -32.31 -22.48
N LEU A 121 -12.54 -32.02 -23.26
CA LEU A 121 -12.56 -30.98 -24.29
C LEU A 121 -12.46 -29.57 -23.69
N HIS A 122 -13.12 -29.32 -22.56
CA HIS A 122 -12.96 -28.06 -21.81
C HIS A 122 -11.53 -27.88 -21.31
N LEU A 123 -10.92 -28.94 -20.77
CA LEU A 123 -9.52 -28.88 -20.29
C LEU A 123 -8.53 -28.68 -21.42
N ALA A 124 -8.74 -29.30 -22.58
CA ALA A 124 -7.91 -29.10 -23.77
C ALA A 124 -8.02 -27.66 -24.29
N ALA A 125 -9.23 -27.09 -24.33
CA ALA A 125 -9.45 -25.69 -24.68
C ALA A 125 -8.80 -24.73 -23.67
N ARG A 126 -8.87 -25.04 -22.37
CA ARG A 126 -8.26 -24.23 -21.29
C ARG A 126 -6.73 -24.24 -21.32
N ALA A 127 -6.13 -25.37 -21.65
CA ALA A 127 -4.67 -25.54 -21.72
C ALA A 127 -4.06 -25.16 -23.09
N ASN A 128 -4.86 -24.56 -23.98
CA ASN A 128 -4.51 -24.23 -25.38
C ASN A 128 -3.92 -25.42 -26.17
N GLN A 129 -4.56 -26.59 -26.09
CA GLN A 129 -4.09 -27.84 -26.69
C GLN A 129 -4.81 -28.16 -28.01
N THR A 130 -4.58 -27.36 -29.05
CA THR A 130 -5.30 -27.41 -30.34
C THR A 130 -5.36 -28.81 -30.98
N ASP A 131 -4.28 -29.59 -30.96
CA ASP A 131 -4.29 -30.95 -31.49
C ASP A 131 -5.09 -31.93 -30.63
N ILE A 132 -5.10 -31.76 -29.29
CA ILE A 132 -5.94 -32.55 -28.39
C ILE A 132 -7.42 -32.25 -28.66
N VAL A 133 -7.78 -30.97 -28.82
CA VAL A 133 -9.14 -30.54 -29.22
C VAL A 133 -9.53 -31.23 -30.53
N ARG A 134 -8.67 -31.19 -31.56
CA ARG A 134 -8.87 -31.85 -32.85
C ARG A 134 -9.05 -33.36 -32.73
N ILE A 135 -8.31 -34.02 -31.83
CA ILE A 135 -8.41 -35.46 -31.57
C ILE A 135 -9.71 -35.81 -30.86
N LEU A 136 -10.09 -35.07 -29.81
CA LEU A 136 -11.32 -35.30 -29.05
C LEU A 136 -12.55 -35.13 -29.95
N LEU A 137 -12.62 -34.03 -30.72
CA LEU A 137 -13.72 -33.77 -31.66
C LEU A 137 -13.85 -34.89 -32.72
N ARG A 138 -12.73 -35.36 -33.27
CA ARG A 138 -12.71 -36.50 -34.21
C ARG A 138 -13.08 -37.85 -33.61
N ASN A 139 -13.03 -37.99 -32.28
CA ASN A 139 -13.46 -39.18 -31.55
C ASN A 139 -14.85 -38.99 -30.88
N GLY A 140 -15.63 -38.01 -31.35
CA GLY A 140 -17.04 -37.85 -30.98
C GLY A 140 -17.29 -37.08 -29.68
N ALA A 141 -16.33 -36.29 -29.19
CA ALA A 141 -16.57 -35.38 -28.06
C ALA A 141 -17.64 -34.34 -28.41
N SER A 142 -18.58 -34.11 -27.49
CA SER A 142 -19.66 -33.14 -27.63
C SER A 142 -19.12 -31.71 -27.63
N VAL A 143 -19.21 -31.05 -28.79
CA VAL A 143 -18.64 -29.70 -29.03
C VAL A 143 -19.22 -28.65 -28.08
N ASP A 144 -20.53 -28.70 -27.86
CA ASP A 144 -21.28 -27.84 -26.93
C ASP A 144 -21.63 -28.56 -25.61
N ALA A 145 -20.75 -29.45 -25.14
CA ALA A 145 -20.82 -29.93 -23.76
C ALA A 145 -20.88 -28.74 -22.79
N ARG A 146 -21.73 -28.82 -21.75
CA ARG A 146 -21.92 -27.74 -20.77
C ARG A 146 -21.30 -28.10 -19.42
N ALA A 147 -20.36 -27.28 -18.97
CA ALA A 147 -19.85 -27.28 -17.61
C ALA A 147 -20.75 -26.46 -16.66
N ARG A 148 -20.30 -26.23 -15.42
CA ARG A 148 -20.97 -25.29 -14.49
C ARG A 148 -21.21 -23.93 -15.15
N GLU A 149 -22.31 -23.28 -14.77
CA GLU A 149 -22.80 -22.03 -15.36
C GLU A 149 -23.06 -22.11 -16.88
N ASP A 150 -23.34 -23.31 -17.40
CA ASP A 150 -23.63 -23.62 -18.80
C ASP A 150 -22.53 -23.20 -19.79
N GLN A 151 -21.29 -23.06 -19.30
CA GLN A 151 -20.14 -22.70 -20.13
C GLN A 151 -19.77 -23.87 -21.04
N THR A 152 -19.51 -23.59 -22.32
CA THR A 152 -19.04 -24.56 -23.32
C THR A 152 -17.55 -24.37 -23.61
N PRO A 153 -16.85 -25.32 -24.29
CA PRO A 153 -15.45 -25.15 -24.68
C PRO A 153 -15.18 -23.87 -25.48
N LEU A 154 -16.15 -23.39 -26.28
CA LEU A 154 -16.05 -22.14 -27.04
C LEU A 154 -16.01 -20.91 -26.11
N HIS A 155 -16.75 -20.93 -24.99
CA HIS A 155 -16.66 -19.89 -23.96
C HIS A 155 -15.29 -19.86 -23.26
N VAL A 156 -14.70 -21.04 -23.02
CA VAL A 156 -13.36 -21.15 -22.43
C VAL A 156 -12.29 -20.61 -23.40
N ALA A 157 -12.35 -20.99 -24.68
CA ALA A 157 -11.47 -20.45 -25.71
C ALA A 157 -11.61 -18.92 -25.86
N SER A 158 -12.84 -18.41 -25.77
CA SER A 158 -13.16 -16.97 -25.89
C SER A 158 -12.74 -16.13 -24.68
N ARG A 159 -12.57 -16.74 -23.50
CA ARG A 159 -11.96 -16.06 -22.34
C ARG A 159 -10.44 -15.91 -22.51
N LEU A 160 -9.80 -17.00 -22.92
CA LEU A 160 -8.34 -17.11 -22.95
C LEU A 160 -7.68 -16.55 -24.23
N GLY A 161 -8.47 -16.24 -25.26
CA GLY A 161 -7.96 -15.67 -26.52
C GLY A 161 -7.50 -16.72 -27.54
N ASN A 162 -7.87 -17.99 -27.37
CA ASN A 162 -7.36 -19.08 -28.19
C ASN A 162 -8.07 -19.14 -29.58
N GLY A 163 -7.68 -18.25 -30.51
CA GLY A 163 -8.28 -18.09 -31.84
C GLY A 163 -8.32 -19.38 -32.69
N ASP A 164 -7.22 -20.14 -32.71
CA ASP A 164 -7.16 -21.48 -33.33
C ASP A 164 -8.25 -22.43 -32.81
N ILE A 165 -8.45 -22.44 -31.49
CA ILE A 165 -9.37 -23.36 -30.82
C ILE A 165 -10.81 -22.90 -31.01
N ALA A 166 -11.08 -21.59 -30.96
CA ALA A 166 -12.38 -21.03 -31.32
C ALA A 166 -12.76 -21.40 -32.76
N SER A 167 -11.84 -21.17 -33.72
CA SER A 167 -12.01 -21.53 -35.13
C SER A 167 -12.28 -23.03 -35.32
N LEU A 168 -11.51 -23.88 -34.64
CA LEU A 168 -11.65 -25.33 -34.74
C LEU A 168 -12.97 -25.85 -34.14
N LEU A 169 -13.44 -25.29 -33.03
CA LEU A 169 -14.74 -25.62 -32.44
C LEU A 169 -15.89 -25.20 -33.36
N LEU A 170 -15.81 -24.01 -33.95
CA LEU A 170 -16.79 -23.49 -34.90
C LEU A 170 -16.85 -24.34 -36.18
N GLN A 171 -15.70 -24.73 -36.74
CA GLN A 171 -15.61 -25.65 -37.88
C GLN A 171 -16.21 -27.03 -37.59
N HIS A 172 -16.21 -27.47 -36.32
CA HIS A 172 -16.85 -28.69 -35.87
C HIS A 172 -18.32 -28.52 -35.45
N GLY A 173 -18.91 -27.33 -35.62
CA GLY A 173 -20.34 -27.08 -35.42
C GLY A 173 -20.74 -26.52 -34.05
N ALA A 174 -19.82 -25.89 -33.31
CA ALA A 174 -20.15 -25.22 -32.06
C ALA A 174 -21.19 -24.09 -32.26
N SER A 175 -22.18 -24.03 -31.37
CA SER A 175 -23.19 -22.98 -31.34
C SER A 175 -22.59 -21.64 -30.91
N VAL A 176 -22.27 -20.79 -31.89
CA VAL A 176 -21.69 -19.43 -31.74
C VAL A 176 -22.36 -18.62 -30.62
N ASP A 177 -23.69 -18.56 -30.64
CA ASP A 177 -24.53 -17.81 -29.69
C ASP A 177 -25.09 -18.68 -28.55
N ALA A 178 -24.42 -19.80 -28.22
CA ALA A 178 -24.74 -20.54 -27.01
C ALA A 178 -24.66 -19.60 -25.79
N PRO A 179 -25.72 -19.49 -24.96
CA PRO A 179 -25.67 -18.68 -23.76
C PRO A 179 -25.14 -19.49 -22.57
N THR A 180 -24.30 -18.89 -21.75
CA THR A 180 -24.09 -19.31 -20.36
C THR A 180 -25.39 -19.13 -19.55
N LYS A 181 -25.40 -19.68 -18.33
CA LYS A 181 -26.49 -19.53 -17.35
C LYS A 181 -26.91 -18.07 -17.12
N ASP A 182 -26.00 -17.11 -17.29
CA ASP A 182 -26.25 -15.66 -17.14
C ASP A 182 -26.48 -14.90 -18.47
N GLY A 183 -26.58 -15.62 -19.59
CA GLY A 183 -26.86 -15.08 -20.92
C GLY A 183 -25.66 -14.44 -21.60
N TYR A 184 -24.43 -14.69 -21.13
CA TYR A 184 -23.23 -14.32 -21.89
C TYR A 184 -23.05 -15.32 -23.02
N THR A 185 -22.85 -14.85 -24.25
CA THR A 185 -22.37 -15.68 -25.37
C THR A 185 -20.85 -15.61 -25.46
N ALA A 186 -20.24 -16.41 -26.34
CA ALA A 186 -18.81 -16.35 -26.64
C ALA A 186 -18.33 -14.91 -26.95
N LEU A 187 -19.10 -14.15 -27.75
CA LEU A 187 -18.81 -12.76 -28.13
C LEU A 187 -18.92 -11.77 -26.95
N HIS A 188 -19.77 -12.06 -25.95
CA HIS A 188 -19.81 -11.28 -24.72
C HIS A 188 -18.56 -11.50 -23.85
N ILE A 189 -17.99 -12.70 -23.86
CA ILE A 189 -16.76 -13.01 -23.11
C ILE A 189 -15.56 -12.36 -23.79
N SER A 190 -15.38 -12.50 -25.11
CA SER A 190 -14.27 -11.82 -25.80
C SER A 190 -14.35 -10.29 -25.66
N ALA A 191 -15.55 -9.70 -25.70
CA ALA A 191 -15.77 -8.28 -25.43
C ALA A 191 -15.55 -7.85 -23.95
N LYS A 192 -15.57 -8.77 -22.99
CA LYS A 192 -15.17 -8.52 -21.59
C LYS A 192 -13.65 -8.57 -21.44
N GLU A 193 -13.01 -9.65 -21.89
CA GLU A 193 -11.58 -9.87 -21.65
C GLU A 193 -10.68 -9.09 -22.61
N GLY A 194 -11.20 -8.64 -23.76
CA GLY A 194 -10.42 -7.89 -24.76
C GLY A 194 -9.78 -8.76 -25.85
N GLN A 195 -10.35 -9.95 -26.13
CA GLN A 195 -9.81 -10.89 -27.11
C GLN A 195 -10.19 -10.50 -28.54
N ASP A 196 -9.44 -9.58 -29.13
CA ASP A 196 -9.68 -9.00 -30.47
C ASP A 196 -9.86 -10.08 -31.56
N GLU A 197 -8.92 -11.02 -31.65
CA GLU A 197 -8.88 -12.05 -32.69
C GLU A 197 -10.11 -12.96 -32.61
N VAL A 198 -10.42 -13.47 -31.41
CA VAL A 198 -11.60 -14.33 -31.19
C VAL A 198 -12.89 -13.56 -31.45
N ALA A 199 -12.96 -12.26 -31.14
CA ALA A 199 -14.10 -11.42 -31.48
C ALA A 199 -14.30 -11.32 -33.01
N SER A 200 -13.24 -11.15 -33.80
CA SER A 200 -13.33 -11.17 -35.27
C SER A 200 -13.82 -12.51 -35.80
N ILE A 201 -13.19 -13.62 -35.37
CA ILE A 201 -13.57 -14.99 -35.75
C ILE A 201 -15.05 -15.27 -35.45
N LEU A 202 -15.55 -14.86 -34.27
CA LEU A 202 -16.96 -15.02 -33.91
C LEU A 202 -17.88 -14.17 -34.80
N MET A 203 -17.55 -12.90 -35.07
CA MET A 203 -18.34 -12.03 -35.96
C MET A 203 -18.29 -12.45 -37.43
N GLU A 204 -17.23 -13.11 -37.88
CA GLU A 204 -17.13 -13.73 -39.20
C GLU A 204 -17.99 -15.01 -39.30
N ASN A 205 -18.10 -15.76 -38.20
CA ASN A 205 -19.02 -16.90 -38.06
C ASN A 205 -20.44 -16.46 -37.60
N ALA A 206 -20.84 -15.23 -37.93
CA ALA A 206 -22.19 -14.68 -37.74
C ALA A 206 -22.71 -14.62 -36.28
N ALA A 207 -21.84 -14.43 -35.29
CA ALA A 207 -22.24 -14.17 -33.89
C ALA A 207 -23.20 -12.97 -33.76
N SER A 208 -24.21 -13.09 -32.89
CA SER A 208 -25.20 -12.06 -32.67
C SER A 208 -24.65 -10.88 -31.86
N ILE A 209 -24.28 -9.82 -32.58
CA ILE A 209 -23.83 -8.53 -32.03
C ILE A 209 -24.92 -7.82 -31.17
N THR A 210 -26.18 -8.24 -31.29
CA THR A 210 -27.34 -7.73 -30.53
C THR A 210 -27.84 -8.68 -29.45
N ALA A 211 -27.23 -9.85 -29.25
CA ALA A 211 -27.58 -10.74 -28.13
C ALA A 211 -27.42 -10.00 -26.79
N THR A 212 -28.21 -10.36 -25.78
CA THR A 212 -28.21 -9.69 -24.47
C THR A 212 -28.06 -10.66 -23.30
N THR A 213 -27.14 -10.35 -22.39
CA THR A 213 -27.05 -10.96 -21.05
C THR A 213 -28.34 -10.80 -20.23
N LYS A 214 -28.47 -11.53 -19.10
CA LYS A 214 -29.56 -11.35 -18.11
C LYS A 214 -29.78 -9.90 -17.66
N LYS A 215 -28.75 -9.03 -17.73
CA LYS A 215 -28.81 -7.61 -17.36
C LYS A 215 -29.23 -6.68 -18.52
N GLY A 216 -29.38 -7.23 -19.73
CA GLY A 216 -29.69 -6.50 -20.96
C GLY A 216 -28.46 -5.92 -21.66
N PHE A 217 -27.25 -6.14 -21.15
CA PHE A 217 -26.02 -5.69 -21.82
C PHE A 217 -25.74 -6.58 -23.03
N THR A 218 -25.47 -5.93 -24.18
CA THR A 218 -24.93 -6.50 -25.42
C THR A 218 -23.39 -6.56 -25.38
N PRO A 219 -22.69 -7.19 -26.35
CA PRO A 219 -21.24 -7.16 -26.41
C PRO A 219 -20.66 -5.74 -26.43
N LEU A 220 -21.32 -4.79 -27.10
CA LEU A 220 -20.88 -3.39 -27.15
C LEU A 220 -20.94 -2.70 -25.77
N HIS A 221 -21.93 -3.04 -24.92
CA HIS A 221 -21.96 -2.57 -23.53
C HIS A 221 -20.79 -3.12 -22.71
N LEU A 222 -20.33 -4.35 -22.98
CA LEU A 222 -19.18 -4.94 -22.28
C LEU A 222 -17.87 -4.33 -22.78
N ALA A 223 -17.71 -4.13 -24.09
CA ALA A 223 -16.57 -3.40 -24.64
C ALA A 223 -16.49 -1.96 -24.06
N ALA A 224 -17.62 -1.28 -23.92
CA ALA A 224 -17.72 0.03 -23.28
C ALA A 224 -17.55 0.01 -21.74
N LYS A 225 -17.77 -1.14 -21.07
CA LYS A 225 -17.55 -1.32 -19.63
C LYS A 225 -16.08 -1.58 -19.27
N TYR A 226 -15.34 -2.22 -20.17
CA TYR A 226 -13.97 -2.69 -19.94
C TYR A 226 -12.93 -2.00 -20.84
N GLY A 227 -13.31 -0.89 -21.49
CA GLY A 227 -12.40 -0.05 -22.26
C GLY A 227 -11.86 -0.70 -23.54
N ARG A 228 -12.54 -1.73 -24.08
CA ARG A 228 -12.04 -2.56 -25.19
C ARG A 228 -12.23 -1.88 -26.54
N MET A 229 -11.45 -0.81 -26.77
CA MET A 229 -11.45 0.07 -27.95
C MET A 229 -11.62 -0.68 -29.28
N LYS A 230 -10.70 -1.59 -29.62
CA LYS A 230 -10.74 -2.31 -30.90
C LYS A 230 -12.01 -3.16 -31.07
N ILE A 231 -12.48 -3.84 -30.03
CA ILE A 231 -13.71 -4.64 -30.09
C ILE A 231 -14.93 -3.73 -30.28
N ALA A 232 -14.99 -2.58 -29.60
CA ALA A 232 -16.01 -1.58 -29.86
C ALA A 232 -15.94 -1.08 -31.32
N GLN A 233 -14.75 -0.82 -31.85
CA GLN A 233 -14.54 -0.39 -33.23
C GLN A 233 -15.00 -1.43 -34.26
N MET A 234 -14.70 -2.73 -34.04
CA MET A 234 -15.13 -3.84 -34.89
C MET A 234 -16.64 -4.08 -34.81
N LEU A 235 -17.24 -4.05 -33.62
CA LEU A 235 -18.70 -4.15 -33.45
C LEU A 235 -19.41 -3.00 -34.20
N LEU A 236 -18.91 -1.78 -34.07
CA LEU A 236 -19.44 -0.60 -34.77
C LEU A 236 -19.10 -0.57 -36.28
N GLN A 237 -18.16 -1.39 -36.75
CA GLN A 237 -17.92 -1.65 -38.19
C GLN A 237 -18.86 -2.73 -38.74
N LYS A 238 -19.37 -3.62 -37.87
CA LYS A 238 -20.41 -4.61 -38.17
C LYS A 238 -21.83 -4.07 -37.91
N GLU A 239 -21.99 -2.75 -37.93
CA GLU A 239 -23.28 -2.04 -37.76
C GLU A 239 -24.01 -2.35 -36.44
N ALA A 240 -23.27 -2.69 -35.37
CA ALA A 240 -23.88 -2.91 -34.05
C ALA A 240 -24.60 -1.63 -33.56
N PRO A 241 -25.89 -1.72 -33.14
CA PRO A 241 -26.69 -0.53 -32.79
C PRO A 241 -26.11 0.21 -31.59
N VAL A 242 -25.57 1.40 -31.85
CA VAL A 242 -24.75 2.19 -30.91
C VAL A 242 -25.49 2.57 -29.62
N ASP A 243 -26.77 2.91 -29.72
CA ASP A 243 -27.66 3.23 -28.59
C ASP A 243 -28.55 2.03 -28.17
N SER A 244 -28.04 0.80 -28.31
CA SER A 244 -28.64 -0.39 -27.67
C SER A 244 -28.98 -0.11 -26.21
N GLN A 245 -30.20 -0.39 -25.74
CA GLN A 245 -30.60 -0.16 -24.35
C GLN A 245 -30.66 -1.46 -23.53
N GLY A 246 -29.92 -1.49 -22.42
CA GLY A 246 -30.07 -2.53 -21.39
C GLY A 246 -31.36 -2.38 -20.57
N LYS A 247 -31.61 -3.29 -19.62
CA LYS A 247 -32.87 -3.36 -18.84
C LYS A 247 -33.24 -2.09 -18.06
N ASN A 248 -32.26 -1.20 -17.83
CA ASN A 248 -32.42 0.09 -17.16
C ASN A 248 -32.38 1.29 -18.12
N GLY A 249 -32.56 1.12 -19.43
CA GLY A 249 -32.44 2.21 -20.44
C GLY A 249 -31.02 2.73 -20.65
N VAL A 250 -30.03 2.12 -20.00
CA VAL A 250 -28.61 2.45 -20.09
C VAL A 250 -28.09 2.03 -21.46
N THR A 251 -27.38 2.92 -22.16
CA THR A 251 -26.70 2.64 -23.45
C THR A 251 -25.19 2.46 -23.25
N PRO A 252 -24.43 1.91 -24.24
CA PRO A 252 -22.97 1.82 -24.16
C PRO A 252 -22.27 3.13 -23.79
N LEU A 253 -22.76 4.29 -24.26
CA LEU A 253 -22.19 5.60 -23.92
C LEU A 253 -22.34 5.92 -22.43
N HIS A 254 -23.51 5.64 -21.83
CA HIS A 254 -23.69 5.75 -20.37
C HIS A 254 -22.74 4.83 -19.58
N VAL A 255 -22.39 3.66 -20.14
CA VAL A 255 -21.46 2.73 -19.52
C VAL A 255 -20.03 3.25 -19.61
N ALA A 256 -19.60 3.76 -20.76
CA ALA A 256 -18.29 4.41 -20.91
C ALA A 256 -18.13 5.61 -19.95
N SER A 257 -19.16 6.46 -19.85
CA SER A 257 -19.27 7.56 -18.86
C SER A 257 -19.54 7.10 -17.41
N HIS A 258 -19.61 5.79 -17.13
CA HIS A 258 -19.60 5.27 -15.76
C HIS A 258 -18.24 4.68 -15.36
N TYR A 259 -17.50 4.13 -16.32
CA TYR A 259 -16.22 3.45 -16.08
C TYR A 259 -14.98 4.24 -16.54
N ASP A 260 -15.17 5.49 -16.94
CA ASP A 260 -14.13 6.44 -17.36
C ASP A 260 -13.32 5.95 -18.58
N HIS A 261 -14.04 5.50 -19.59
CA HIS A 261 -13.45 4.97 -20.83
C HIS A 261 -13.52 5.99 -21.96
N GLN A 262 -12.80 7.10 -21.74
CA GLN A 262 -12.77 8.32 -22.56
C GLN A 262 -12.71 8.04 -24.06
N ASN A 263 -11.69 7.29 -24.50
CA ASN A 263 -11.50 6.94 -25.91
C ASN A 263 -12.69 6.16 -26.50
N VAL A 264 -13.35 5.30 -25.70
CA VAL A 264 -14.52 4.54 -26.15
C VAL A 264 -15.78 5.42 -26.16
N ALA A 265 -15.91 6.38 -25.24
CA ALA A 265 -16.98 7.38 -25.28
C ALA A 265 -16.88 8.25 -26.54
N LEU A 266 -15.67 8.71 -26.89
CA LEU A 266 -15.40 9.43 -28.13
C LEU A 266 -15.75 8.58 -29.37
N LEU A 267 -15.25 7.34 -29.47
CA LEU A 267 -15.60 6.44 -30.57
C LEU A 267 -17.12 6.18 -30.70
N LEU A 268 -17.84 6.11 -29.59
CA LEU A 268 -19.29 5.96 -29.62
C LEU A 268 -19.96 7.22 -30.19
N LEU A 269 -19.51 8.41 -29.78
CA LEU A 269 -19.98 9.70 -30.31
C LEU A 269 -19.65 9.90 -31.80
N ASP A 270 -18.43 9.56 -32.23
CA ASP A 270 -17.99 9.51 -33.64
C ASP A 270 -18.91 8.61 -34.50
N ARG A 271 -19.49 7.56 -33.90
CA ARG A 271 -20.42 6.62 -34.55
C ARG A 271 -21.89 6.95 -34.28
N GLY A 272 -22.19 8.17 -33.85
CA GLY A 272 -23.55 8.70 -33.73
C GLY A 272 -24.30 8.27 -32.47
N ALA A 273 -23.62 7.86 -31.40
CA ALA A 273 -24.25 7.69 -30.09
C ALA A 273 -24.90 9.00 -29.62
N SER A 274 -26.11 8.93 -29.09
CA SER A 274 -26.84 10.10 -28.63
C SER A 274 -26.35 10.57 -27.25
N PRO A 275 -25.73 11.76 -27.12
CA PRO A 275 -25.45 12.37 -25.81
C PRO A 275 -26.73 12.80 -25.09
N HIS A 276 -27.90 12.64 -25.71
CA HIS A 276 -29.23 12.88 -25.16
C HIS A 276 -29.98 11.59 -24.79
N ALA A 277 -29.38 10.40 -24.98
CA ALA A 277 -29.96 9.16 -24.49
C ALA A 277 -30.21 9.27 -22.97
N VAL A 278 -31.31 8.70 -22.49
CA VAL A 278 -31.71 8.77 -21.07
C VAL A 278 -31.98 7.38 -20.50
N ALA A 279 -31.33 7.08 -19.38
CA ALA A 279 -31.59 5.89 -18.58
C ALA A 279 -32.97 5.96 -17.88
N LYS A 280 -33.39 4.86 -17.25
CA LYS A 280 -34.72 4.71 -16.61
C LYS A 280 -34.99 5.72 -15.48
N ASN A 281 -33.97 6.31 -14.88
CA ASN A 281 -34.04 7.41 -13.90
C ASN A 281 -34.00 8.82 -14.54
N GLY A 282 -33.85 8.92 -15.86
CA GLY A 282 -33.71 10.17 -16.62
C GLY A 282 -32.28 10.70 -16.71
N TYR A 283 -31.27 10.00 -16.19
CA TYR A 283 -29.89 10.45 -16.32
C TYR A 283 -29.42 10.28 -17.77
N THR A 284 -28.70 11.28 -18.28
CA THR A 284 -27.92 11.22 -19.53
C THR A 284 -26.47 10.82 -19.22
N PRO A 285 -25.61 10.51 -20.23
CA PRO A 285 -24.18 10.26 -19.98
C PRO A 285 -23.50 11.41 -19.24
N LEU A 286 -23.88 12.67 -19.54
CA LEU A 286 -23.35 13.86 -18.88
C LEU A 286 -23.70 13.95 -17.39
N HIS A 287 -24.87 13.42 -16.96
CA HIS A 287 -25.19 13.32 -15.52
C HIS A 287 -24.22 12.36 -14.80
N ILE A 288 -23.80 11.28 -15.46
CA ILE A 288 -22.90 10.29 -14.85
C ILE A 288 -21.47 10.85 -14.80
N ALA A 289 -20.98 11.45 -15.90
CA ALA A 289 -19.69 12.13 -15.94
C ALA A 289 -19.61 13.25 -14.87
N ALA A 290 -20.66 14.08 -14.76
CA ALA A 290 -20.76 15.14 -13.76
C ALA A 290 -20.77 14.63 -12.32
N LYS A 291 -21.42 13.49 -12.04
CA LYS A 291 -21.37 12.87 -10.71
C LYS A 291 -19.99 12.29 -10.38
N LYS A 292 -19.29 11.76 -11.37
CA LYS A 292 -18.01 11.04 -11.21
C LYS A 292 -16.74 11.88 -11.39
N ASN A 293 -16.87 13.18 -11.65
CA ASN A 293 -15.77 14.10 -11.98
C ASN A 293 -14.94 13.68 -13.22
N GLN A 294 -15.59 13.14 -14.25
CA GLN A 294 -14.93 12.73 -15.50
C GLN A 294 -14.82 13.93 -16.45
N MET A 295 -13.82 14.78 -16.20
CA MET A 295 -13.62 16.03 -16.94
C MET A 295 -13.56 15.83 -18.45
N ASP A 296 -12.70 14.95 -18.95
CA ASP A 296 -12.50 14.77 -20.41
C ASP A 296 -13.77 14.23 -21.10
N ILE A 297 -14.48 13.31 -20.44
CA ILE A 297 -15.76 12.76 -20.95
C ILE A 297 -16.85 13.84 -20.92
N ALA A 298 -16.87 14.69 -19.90
CA ALA A 298 -17.80 15.81 -19.83
C ALA A 298 -17.55 16.84 -20.94
N THR A 299 -16.28 17.24 -21.15
CA THR A 299 -15.87 18.13 -22.25
C THR A 299 -16.29 17.55 -23.60
N THR A 300 -15.91 16.29 -23.88
CA THR A 300 -16.27 15.63 -25.14
C THR A 300 -17.79 15.55 -25.33
N LEU A 301 -18.56 15.27 -24.27
CA LEU A 301 -20.02 15.27 -24.35
C LEU A 301 -20.57 16.67 -24.69
N LEU A 302 -20.04 17.73 -24.06
CA LEU A 302 -20.47 19.12 -24.29
C LEU A 302 -20.10 19.62 -25.69
N GLU A 303 -18.91 19.24 -26.21
CA GLU A 303 -18.48 19.48 -27.60
C GLU A 303 -19.46 18.84 -28.60
N TYR A 304 -19.88 17.60 -28.35
CA TYR A 304 -20.94 16.91 -29.09
C TYR A 304 -22.37 17.39 -28.71
N ASN A 305 -22.48 18.64 -28.27
CA ASN A 305 -23.72 19.37 -27.95
C ASN A 305 -24.59 18.75 -26.85
N ALA A 306 -24.04 17.96 -25.91
CA ALA A 306 -24.79 17.50 -24.74
C ALA A 306 -25.39 18.69 -23.97
N LYS A 307 -26.66 18.56 -23.55
CA LYS A 307 -27.36 19.65 -22.86
C LYS A 307 -26.94 19.71 -21.39
N PRO A 308 -26.24 20.77 -20.92
CA PRO A 308 -25.85 20.89 -19.51
C PRO A 308 -27.05 21.10 -18.58
N ASN A 309 -28.19 21.52 -19.14
CA ASN A 309 -29.47 21.69 -18.46
C ASN A 309 -30.46 20.53 -18.72
N ALA A 310 -29.97 19.35 -19.09
CA ALA A 310 -30.82 18.15 -19.16
C ALA A 310 -31.33 17.78 -17.76
N GLU A 311 -32.63 17.51 -17.62
CA GLU A 311 -33.25 17.11 -16.35
C GLU A 311 -33.40 15.59 -16.22
N SER A 312 -32.97 15.05 -15.08
CA SER A 312 -33.37 13.72 -14.60
C SER A 312 -34.86 13.65 -14.24
N LYS A 313 -35.40 12.46 -13.93
CA LYS A 313 -36.81 12.32 -13.52
C LYS A 313 -37.16 13.11 -12.26
N ALA A 314 -36.19 13.41 -11.40
CA ALA A 314 -36.34 14.26 -10.22
C ALA A 314 -36.15 15.77 -10.49
N GLY A 315 -35.73 16.17 -11.69
CA GLY A 315 -35.39 17.56 -12.03
C GLY A 315 -33.96 17.98 -11.66
N PHE A 316 -33.14 17.07 -11.11
CA PHE A 316 -31.70 17.35 -10.98
C PHE A 316 -31.06 17.39 -12.37
N THR A 317 -30.19 18.38 -12.60
CA THR A 317 -29.34 18.54 -13.79
C THR A 317 -27.91 18.04 -13.50
N PRO A 318 -27.03 17.89 -14.50
CA PRO A 318 -25.60 17.63 -14.28
C PRO A 318 -24.94 18.53 -13.22
N LEU A 319 -25.26 19.84 -13.21
CA LEU A 319 -24.69 20.80 -12.23
C LEU A 319 -25.16 20.52 -10.79
N HIS A 320 -26.35 19.96 -10.59
CA HIS A 320 -26.78 19.51 -9.26
C HIS A 320 -25.91 18.36 -8.74
N LEU A 321 -25.49 17.45 -9.62
CA LEU A 321 -24.71 16.28 -9.24
C LEU A 321 -23.24 16.62 -8.98
N SER A 322 -22.63 17.51 -9.76
CA SER A 322 -21.29 18.01 -9.47
C SER A 322 -21.25 18.86 -8.18
N ALA A 323 -22.30 19.66 -7.95
CA ALA A 323 -22.48 20.47 -6.74
C ALA A 323 -22.67 19.64 -5.45
N GLN A 324 -23.42 18.53 -5.53
CA GLN A 324 -23.61 17.61 -4.41
C GLN A 324 -22.31 16.88 -4.03
N GLU A 325 -21.60 16.33 -5.02
CA GLU A 325 -20.39 15.53 -4.77
C GLU A 325 -19.18 16.43 -4.41
N GLY A 326 -19.18 17.69 -4.84
CA GLY A 326 -18.17 18.71 -4.47
C GLY A 326 -17.15 19.03 -5.55
N HIS A 327 -17.44 18.70 -6.81
CA HIS A 327 -16.51 18.80 -7.93
C HIS A 327 -16.44 20.23 -8.45
N THR A 328 -15.38 20.96 -8.10
CA THR A 328 -15.17 22.37 -8.48
C THR A 328 -15.09 22.55 -9.99
N ASP A 329 -14.16 21.83 -10.61
CA ASP A 329 -13.72 22.12 -11.98
C ASP A 329 -14.79 21.66 -12.98
N MET A 330 -15.44 20.53 -12.68
CA MET A 330 -16.63 20.04 -13.38
C MET A 330 -17.80 21.02 -13.29
N SER A 331 -17.97 21.70 -12.15
CA SER A 331 -19.03 22.71 -12.00
C SER A 331 -18.71 23.97 -12.78
N SER A 332 -17.46 24.44 -12.79
CA SER A 332 -16.99 25.53 -13.66
C SER A 332 -17.22 25.21 -15.15
N LEU A 333 -16.76 24.04 -15.61
CA LEU A 333 -16.93 23.57 -16.99
C LEU A 333 -18.40 23.56 -17.43
N LEU A 334 -19.30 23.06 -16.58
CA LEU A 334 -20.74 23.06 -16.85
C LEU A 334 -21.30 24.50 -16.95
N ILE A 335 -20.89 25.41 -16.07
CA ILE A 335 -21.35 26.80 -16.06
C ILE A 335 -20.85 27.56 -17.29
N GLU A 336 -19.58 27.36 -17.67
CA GLU A 336 -18.97 27.91 -18.89
C GLU A 336 -19.73 27.49 -20.16
N HIS A 337 -20.21 26.25 -20.19
CA HIS A 337 -21.05 25.72 -21.28
C HIS A 337 -22.56 26.06 -21.14
N GLY A 338 -22.93 26.93 -20.19
CA GLY A 338 -24.29 27.46 -20.05
C GLY A 338 -25.21 26.70 -19.10
N ALA A 339 -24.70 26.00 -18.09
CA ALA A 339 -25.52 25.44 -17.02
C ALA A 339 -26.19 26.56 -16.18
N ILE A 340 -27.49 26.41 -15.94
CA ILE A 340 -28.30 27.37 -15.19
C ILE A 340 -28.05 27.18 -13.68
N VAL A 341 -27.25 28.08 -13.11
CA VAL A 341 -26.81 28.08 -11.70
C VAL A 341 -27.98 27.99 -10.71
N ASN A 342 -29.08 28.69 -10.97
CA ASN A 342 -30.27 28.74 -10.10
C ASN A 342 -31.40 27.77 -10.54
N HIS A 343 -31.11 26.75 -11.37
CA HIS A 343 -32.13 25.79 -11.79
C HIS A 343 -32.74 25.06 -10.59
N GLN A 344 -34.05 24.89 -10.57
CA GLN A 344 -34.78 24.23 -9.48
C GLN A 344 -35.27 22.84 -9.87
N ALA A 345 -34.79 21.81 -9.15
CA ALA A 345 -35.31 20.45 -9.23
C ALA A 345 -36.79 20.37 -8.78
N LYS A 346 -37.46 19.23 -8.96
CA LYS A 346 -38.93 19.13 -8.79
C LYS A 346 -39.45 19.36 -7.37
N ASN A 347 -38.58 19.34 -6.36
CA ASN A 347 -38.86 19.73 -4.97
C ASN A 347 -38.46 21.18 -4.64
N GLY A 348 -37.85 21.92 -5.58
CA GLY A 348 -37.36 23.28 -5.42
C GLY A 348 -35.91 23.39 -4.92
N LEU A 349 -35.16 22.28 -4.80
CA LEU A 349 -33.72 22.35 -4.54
C LEU A 349 -33.00 22.98 -5.74
N THR A 350 -31.97 23.79 -5.45
CA THR A 350 -30.99 24.30 -6.42
C THR A 350 -29.62 23.65 -6.15
N PRO A 351 -28.61 23.78 -7.03
CA PRO A 351 -27.25 23.27 -6.78
C PRO A 351 -26.66 23.77 -5.44
N LEU A 352 -26.91 25.04 -5.06
CA LEU A 352 -26.42 25.60 -3.79
C LEU A 352 -27.05 24.90 -2.56
N HIS A 353 -28.31 24.48 -2.64
CA HIS A 353 -28.93 23.68 -1.57
C HIS A 353 -28.24 22.31 -1.39
N LEU A 354 -27.76 21.69 -2.46
CA LEU A 354 -27.03 20.42 -2.40
C LEU A 354 -25.60 20.61 -1.88
N CYS A 355 -24.91 21.69 -2.28
CA CYS A 355 -23.65 22.07 -1.63
C CYS A 355 -23.85 22.24 -0.11
N ALA A 356 -24.97 22.86 0.29
CA ALA A 356 -25.27 23.12 1.70
C ALA A 356 -25.70 21.89 2.51
N GLN A 357 -26.12 20.80 1.84
CA GLN A 357 -26.34 19.51 2.48
C GLN A 357 -25.01 18.82 2.82
N GLU A 358 -23.99 18.94 1.95
CA GLU A 358 -22.75 18.13 1.98
C GLU A 358 -21.47 18.96 2.30
N ASP A 359 -21.62 20.17 2.87
CA ASP A 359 -20.55 21.14 3.24
C ASP A 359 -19.60 21.55 2.09
N LYS A 360 -20.09 21.59 0.85
CA LYS A 360 -19.26 21.84 -0.35
C LYS A 360 -18.97 23.34 -0.60
N VAL A 361 -18.33 24.00 0.37
CA VAL A 361 -18.04 25.44 0.36
C VAL A 361 -17.30 25.90 -0.91
N ASN A 362 -16.39 25.08 -1.44
CA ASN A 362 -15.63 25.43 -2.65
C ASN A 362 -16.53 25.54 -3.89
N VAL A 363 -17.51 24.64 -4.06
CA VAL A 363 -18.46 24.72 -5.18
C VAL A 363 -19.51 25.80 -4.93
N ALA A 364 -19.98 25.98 -3.69
CA ALA A 364 -20.83 27.11 -3.31
C ALA A 364 -20.16 28.45 -3.68
N THR A 365 -18.86 28.59 -3.46
CA THR A 365 -18.08 29.78 -3.84
C THR A 365 -18.05 30.00 -5.36
N ILE A 366 -17.98 28.94 -6.16
CA ILE A 366 -18.05 29.05 -7.64
C ILE A 366 -19.46 29.46 -8.06
N LEU A 367 -20.50 28.78 -7.56
CA LEU A 367 -21.90 29.09 -7.85
C LEU A 367 -22.25 30.55 -7.52
N VAL A 368 -21.86 31.06 -6.35
CA VAL A 368 -22.12 32.45 -5.93
C VAL A 368 -21.35 33.46 -6.80
N LYS A 369 -20.08 33.18 -7.15
CA LYS A 369 -19.34 34.00 -8.14
C LYS A 369 -20.02 34.02 -9.51
N SER A 370 -20.67 32.93 -9.89
CA SER A 370 -21.50 32.80 -11.11
C SER A 370 -22.96 33.25 -10.92
N HIS A 371 -23.21 34.17 -9.98
CA HIS A 371 -24.52 34.78 -9.70
C HIS A 371 -25.60 33.80 -9.19
N ALA A 372 -25.23 32.82 -8.36
CA ALA A 372 -26.21 32.07 -7.58
C ALA A 372 -26.99 33.00 -6.62
N GLU A 373 -28.27 32.73 -6.46
CA GLU A 373 -29.06 33.26 -5.35
C GLU A 373 -28.58 32.64 -4.04
N ILE A 374 -28.46 33.45 -2.97
CA ILE A 374 -28.01 33.00 -1.63
C ILE A 374 -29.15 32.36 -0.82
N ASP A 375 -30.37 32.92 -0.89
CA ASP A 375 -31.59 32.42 -0.23
C ASP A 375 -32.69 31.96 -1.22
N PRO A 376 -32.40 31.13 -2.23
CA PRO A 376 -33.45 30.50 -3.03
C PRO A 376 -34.27 29.59 -2.12
N VAL A 377 -35.58 29.49 -2.36
CA VAL A 377 -36.50 28.72 -1.49
C VAL A 377 -37.01 27.45 -2.17
N THR A 378 -36.86 26.33 -1.49
CA THR A 378 -37.53 25.06 -1.86
C THR A 378 -39.06 25.18 -1.82
N LYS A 379 -39.79 24.19 -2.37
CA LYS A 379 -41.26 24.17 -2.31
C LYS A 379 -41.85 24.16 -0.89
N ALA A 380 -41.05 23.81 0.13
CA ALA A 380 -41.42 23.90 1.55
C ALA A 380 -40.96 25.19 2.25
N GLY A 381 -40.16 26.04 1.57
CA GLY A 381 -39.65 27.31 2.10
C GLY A 381 -38.31 27.22 2.82
N PHE A 382 -37.62 26.08 2.82
CA PHE A 382 -36.22 26.01 3.28
C PHE A 382 -35.31 26.72 2.28
N THR A 383 -34.35 27.50 2.79
CA THR A 383 -33.19 28.07 2.06
C THR A 383 -31.93 27.21 2.29
N PRO A 384 -30.81 27.42 1.57
CA PRO A 384 -29.56 26.69 1.81
C PRO A 384 -29.07 26.80 3.26
N LEU A 385 -29.26 27.96 3.91
CA LEU A 385 -28.87 28.18 5.30
C LEU A 385 -29.64 27.24 6.26
N HIS A 386 -30.94 27.02 6.03
CA HIS A 386 -31.72 26.06 6.80
C HIS A 386 -31.20 24.62 6.66
N ILE A 387 -30.77 24.23 5.45
CA ILE A 387 -30.23 22.90 5.18
C ILE A 387 -28.88 22.72 5.90
N ALA A 388 -27.96 23.68 5.76
CA ALA A 388 -26.67 23.65 6.45
C ALA A 388 -26.84 23.57 7.99
N SER A 389 -27.78 24.35 8.55
CA SER A 389 -28.14 24.32 9.97
C SER A 389 -28.76 23.00 10.44
N HIS A 390 -29.47 22.27 9.58
CA HIS A 390 -30.00 20.93 9.90
C HIS A 390 -28.88 19.88 9.95
N PHE A 391 -28.13 19.76 8.85
CA PHE A 391 -27.12 18.71 8.69
C PHE A 391 -25.89 18.91 9.59
N GLY A 392 -25.60 20.14 10.02
CA GLY A 392 -24.49 20.45 10.93
C GLY A 392 -23.28 21.08 10.24
N GLN A 393 -23.46 21.63 9.04
CA GLN A 393 -22.38 22.06 8.14
C GLN A 393 -21.86 23.45 8.51
N LEU A 394 -21.02 23.51 9.54
CA LEU A 394 -20.54 24.75 10.16
C LEU A 394 -19.81 25.68 9.18
N ASN A 395 -19.02 25.12 8.25
CA ASN A 395 -18.27 25.91 7.27
C ASN A 395 -19.22 26.52 6.24
N MET A 396 -20.21 25.78 5.77
CA MET A 396 -21.28 26.31 4.93
C MET A 396 -22.13 27.36 5.64
N VAL A 397 -22.55 27.15 6.89
CA VAL A 397 -23.33 28.16 7.65
C VAL A 397 -22.53 29.46 7.74
N ARG A 398 -21.23 29.38 8.08
CA ARG A 398 -20.31 30.53 8.06
C ARG A 398 -20.29 31.21 6.69
N TYR A 399 -20.00 30.45 5.64
CA TYR A 399 -19.88 30.96 4.28
C TYR A 399 -21.15 31.66 3.79
N LEU A 400 -22.32 31.05 4.00
CA LEU A 400 -23.61 31.63 3.60
C LEU A 400 -23.90 32.95 4.36
N VAL A 401 -23.64 32.99 5.67
CA VAL A 401 -23.80 34.20 6.49
C VAL A 401 -22.84 35.31 6.04
N GLU A 402 -21.58 34.98 5.79
CA GLU A 402 -20.55 35.92 5.28
C GLU A 402 -20.90 36.46 3.87
N ASN A 403 -21.68 35.71 3.08
CA ASN A 403 -22.20 36.15 1.77
C ASN A 403 -23.64 36.71 1.84
N GLY A 404 -24.12 37.06 3.04
CA GLY A 404 -25.34 37.84 3.25
C GLY A 404 -26.64 37.04 3.39
N ALA A 405 -26.58 35.74 3.68
CA ALA A 405 -27.78 34.92 3.90
C ALA A 405 -28.61 35.40 5.10
N SER A 406 -29.93 35.40 4.93
CA SER A 406 -30.88 35.87 5.92
C SER A 406 -31.05 34.88 7.08
N VAL A 407 -30.30 35.11 8.16
CA VAL A 407 -30.36 34.34 9.42
C VAL A 407 -31.74 34.28 10.08
N ASN A 408 -32.64 35.19 9.69
CA ASN A 408 -34.03 35.28 10.17
C ASN A 408 -35.08 34.92 9.09
N ALA A 409 -34.66 34.37 7.95
CA ALA A 409 -35.60 33.80 6.98
C ALA A 409 -36.45 32.70 7.63
N ALA A 410 -37.73 32.63 7.23
CA ALA A 410 -38.68 31.66 7.77
C ALA A 410 -39.25 30.75 6.67
N THR A 411 -39.26 29.45 6.95
CA THR A 411 -39.99 28.45 6.16
C THR A 411 -41.50 28.69 6.19
N LYS A 412 -42.28 27.94 5.38
CA LYS A 412 -43.76 27.97 5.40
C LYS A 412 -44.40 27.63 6.76
N LEU A 413 -43.60 27.12 7.70
CA LEU A 413 -44.01 26.70 9.05
C LEU A 413 -43.55 27.67 10.16
N GLY A 414 -42.88 28.77 9.79
CA GLY A 414 -42.29 29.72 10.73
C GLY A 414 -40.97 29.24 11.37
N TYR A 415 -40.44 28.08 10.97
CA TYR A 415 -39.09 27.66 11.39
C TYR A 415 -38.06 28.54 10.69
N THR A 416 -37.11 29.08 11.47
CA THR A 416 -35.91 29.78 11.01
C THR A 416 -34.68 28.84 11.10
N PRO A 417 -33.49 29.21 10.56
CA PRO A 417 -32.29 28.38 10.69
C PRO A 417 -31.92 28.07 12.15
N LEU A 418 -32.18 29.02 13.07
CA LEU A 418 -31.97 28.84 14.50
C LEU A 418 -32.88 27.74 15.08
N HIS A 419 -34.16 27.73 14.75
CA HIS A 419 -35.09 26.66 15.14
C HIS A 419 -34.62 25.28 14.62
N GLN A 420 -34.11 25.25 13.38
CA GLN A 420 -33.62 24.02 12.75
C GLN A 420 -32.34 23.50 13.42
N ALA A 421 -31.42 24.39 13.79
CA ALA A 421 -30.20 24.06 14.52
C ALA A 421 -30.52 23.56 15.95
N SER A 422 -31.46 24.20 16.64
CA SER A 422 -31.94 23.78 17.98
C SER A 422 -32.67 22.43 17.95
N GLN A 423 -33.41 22.13 16.88
CA GLN A 423 -34.05 20.81 16.70
C GLN A 423 -33.04 19.67 16.54
N GLN A 424 -31.82 19.96 16.05
CA GLN A 424 -30.78 18.96 15.78
C GLN A 424 -29.58 19.06 16.76
N GLY A 425 -29.72 19.79 17.87
CA GLY A 425 -28.69 19.89 18.92
C GLY A 425 -27.39 20.61 18.51
N ARG A 426 -27.41 21.45 17.46
CA ARG A 426 -26.19 21.98 16.79
C ARG A 426 -25.60 23.22 17.49
N VAL A 427 -25.12 23.07 18.72
CA VAL A 427 -24.59 24.17 19.57
C VAL A 427 -23.71 25.18 18.81
N LEU A 428 -22.64 24.74 18.13
CA LEU A 428 -21.71 25.64 17.42
C LEU A 428 -22.36 26.46 16.29
N ILE A 429 -23.44 25.95 15.68
CA ILE A 429 -24.21 26.67 14.66
C ILE A 429 -25.18 27.66 15.31
N ILE A 430 -25.72 27.32 16.48
CA ILE A 430 -26.57 28.20 17.28
C ILE A 430 -25.74 29.41 17.74
N ASP A 431 -24.55 29.19 18.27
CA ASP A 431 -23.62 30.26 18.67
C ASP A 431 -23.29 31.19 17.49
N LEU A 432 -22.97 30.63 16.32
CA LEU A 432 -22.67 31.39 15.11
C LEU A 432 -23.89 32.18 14.60
N LEU A 433 -25.07 31.56 14.54
CA LEU A 433 -26.31 32.23 14.13
C LEU A 433 -26.69 33.37 15.10
N LEU A 434 -26.50 33.19 16.41
CA LEU A 434 -26.74 34.23 17.41
C LEU A 434 -25.74 35.38 17.28
N GLN A 435 -24.46 35.09 17.06
CA GLN A 435 -23.44 36.11 16.73
C GLN A 435 -23.78 36.88 15.44
N ALA A 436 -24.42 36.22 14.48
CA ALA A 436 -24.89 36.81 13.22
C ALA A 436 -26.27 37.52 13.32
N GLY A 437 -26.86 37.63 14.51
CA GLY A 437 -28.12 38.36 14.72
C GLY A 437 -29.41 37.56 14.47
N ALA A 438 -29.36 36.23 14.56
CA ALA A 438 -30.59 35.41 14.59
C ALA A 438 -31.40 35.69 15.86
N GLN A 439 -32.72 35.87 15.72
CA GLN A 439 -33.62 36.24 16.82
C GLN A 439 -33.98 35.01 17.68
N PRO A 440 -33.56 34.93 18.95
CA PRO A 440 -33.85 33.77 19.82
C PRO A 440 -35.34 33.68 20.21
N ASN A 441 -36.04 34.81 20.20
CA ASN A 441 -37.45 34.95 20.55
C ASN A 441 -38.39 34.86 19.33
N ALA A 442 -37.87 34.54 18.14
CA ALA A 442 -38.71 34.24 16.97
C ALA A 442 -39.60 33.02 17.27
N THR A 443 -40.82 33.01 16.74
CA THR A 443 -41.80 31.94 16.96
C THR A 443 -42.21 31.29 15.63
N THR A 444 -42.35 29.96 15.67
CA THR A 444 -43.00 29.18 14.61
C THR A 444 -44.50 29.45 14.53
N ASN A 445 -45.16 28.97 13.47
CA ASN A 445 -46.63 29.05 13.33
C ASN A 445 -47.41 28.34 14.47
N HIS A 446 -46.73 27.54 15.28
CA HIS A 446 -47.27 26.86 16.47
C HIS A 446 -46.90 27.55 17.79
N GLY A 447 -46.37 28.78 17.75
CA GLY A 447 -45.98 29.57 18.94
C GLY A 447 -44.71 29.08 19.64
N GLN A 448 -44.05 28.04 19.15
CA GLN A 448 -42.82 27.51 19.74
C GLN A 448 -41.62 28.35 19.28
N THR A 449 -40.77 28.76 20.24
CA THR A 449 -39.44 29.34 19.98
C THR A 449 -38.36 28.25 19.92
N ALA A 450 -37.16 28.61 19.46
CA ALA A 450 -35.99 27.72 19.45
C ALA A 450 -35.69 27.09 20.82
N LEU A 451 -35.86 27.85 21.92
CA LEU A 451 -35.67 27.38 23.30
C LEU A 451 -36.72 26.32 23.69
N HIS A 452 -37.99 26.48 23.30
CA HIS A 452 -39.04 25.49 23.56
C HIS A 452 -38.77 24.16 22.84
N ILE A 453 -38.24 24.21 21.60
CA ILE A 453 -37.83 23.01 20.86
C ILE A 453 -36.67 22.30 21.55
N ALA A 454 -35.63 23.04 21.97
CA ALA A 454 -34.49 22.49 22.69
C ALA A 454 -34.88 21.85 24.03
N GLN A 455 -35.81 22.47 24.78
CA GLN A 455 -36.37 21.92 26.01
C GLN A 455 -37.17 20.63 25.75
N LYS A 456 -38.05 20.61 24.75
CA LYS A 456 -38.84 19.41 24.38
C LYS A 456 -37.97 18.21 23.99
N LEU A 457 -36.77 18.45 23.45
CA LEU A 457 -35.83 17.42 23.01
C LEU A 457 -34.70 17.13 24.02
N GLY A 458 -34.64 17.84 25.15
CA GLY A 458 -33.69 17.59 26.24
C GLY A 458 -32.24 18.03 25.97
N TYR A 459 -31.99 18.94 25.02
CA TYR A 459 -30.63 19.37 24.66
C TYR A 459 -30.06 20.40 25.66
N ILE A 460 -29.55 19.93 26.80
CA ILE A 460 -29.05 20.73 27.93
C ILE A 460 -28.14 21.90 27.50
N SER A 461 -27.09 21.63 26.73
CA SER A 461 -26.13 22.65 26.26
C SER A 461 -26.74 23.69 25.29
N VAL A 462 -27.77 23.30 24.54
CA VAL A 462 -28.54 24.24 23.69
C VAL A 462 -29.48 25.10 24.54
N ILE A 463 -30.04 24.54 25.61
CA ILE A 463 -30.87 25.28 26.57
C ILE A 463 -30.03 26.33 27.31
N GLU A 464 -28.79 25.98 27.71
CA GLU A 464 -27.86 26.90 28.37
C GLU A 464 -27.43 28.06 27.45
N THR A 465 -26.97 27.77 26.22
CA THR A 465 -26.57 28.80 25.25
C THR A 465 -27.72 29.74 24.87
N LEU A 466 -28.92 29.22 24.63
CA LEU A 466 -30.10 30.05 24.35
C LEU A 466 -30.55 30.89 25.54
N LYS A 467 -30.55 30.32 26.76
CA LYS A 467 -30.97 31.05 27.99
C LYS A 467 -30.18 32.33 28.20
N ILE A 468 -28.86 32.26 28.11
CA ILE A 468 -27.94 33.39 28.32
C ILE A 468 -28.32 34.59 27.43
N VAL A 469 -28.69 34.34 26.18
CA VAL A 469 -29.06 35.41 25.22
C VAL A 469 -30.50 35.90 25.43
N THR A 470 -31.43 35.03 25.86
CA THR A 470 -32.80 35.44 26.20
C THR A 470 -32.89 36.23 27.51
N GLU A 471 -32.04 35.95 28.50
CA GLU A 471 -32.05 36.64 29.79
C GLU A 471 -31.36 38.00 29.71
N THR A 472 -30.25 38.12 28.95
CA THR A 472 -29.52 39.39 28.78
C THR A 472 -30.29 40.50 28.07
N THR A 473 -31.32 40.16 27.29
CA THR A 473 -32.24 41.15 26.67
C THR A 473 -33.37 41.61 27.61
N ILE A 474 -33.53 41.00 28.78
CA ILE A 474 -34.62 41.29 29.74
C ILE A 474 -34.14 42.15 30.93
N VAL A 475 -32.83 42.36 31.10
CA VAL A 475 -32.27 43.11 32.27
C VAL A 475 -32.44 44.63 32.13
N THR A 476 -33.69 45.08 32.13
CA THR A 476 -34.09 46.36 32.73
C THR A 476 -35.45 46.15 33.41
N THR A 477 -35.50 46.43 34.72
CA THR A 477 -36.66 46.31 35.65
C THR A 477 -36.85 44.95 36.39
N THR A 478 -37.14 45.03 37.70
CA THR A 478 -37.79 44.01 38.59
C THR A 478 -37.11 42.65 38.89
N VAL A 479 -36.06 42.70 39.73
CA VAL A 479 -36.03 42.23 41.14
C VAL A 479 -36.87 40.99 41.59
N THR A 480 -36.16 40.07 42.29
CA THR A 480 -36.56 39.03 43.30
C THR A 480 -37.12 37.63 42.94
N THR A 481 -36.43 36.64 43.54
CA THR A 481 -36.87 35.34 44.12
C THR A 481 -37.53 34.26 43.25
N ILE A 482 -36.89 33.08 43.24
CA ILE A 482 -37.40 31.83 43.86
C ILE A 482 -36.18 30.94 44.20
N GLU A 483 -36.16 30.33 45.39
CA GLU A 483 -35.34 29.15 45.68
C GLU A 483 -36.20 27.90 45.43
N GLU A 484 -35.63 26.80 44.90
CA GLU A 484 -35.69 25.53 45.62
C GLU A 484 -34.72 24.45 45.10
N LYS A 485 -34.51 23.41 45.91
CA LYS A 485 -33.53 22.33 45.67
C LYS A 485 -34.10 21.30 44.70
N TYR A 486 -33.24 20.66 43.90
CA TYR A 486 -33.30 19.21 43.75
C TYR A 486 -31.91 18.56 43.76
N ARG A 487 -31.89 17.24 43.96
CA ARG A 487 -30.77 16.48 44.53
C ARG A 487 -30.15 15.55 43.49
N VAL A 488 -28.82 15.51 43.42
CA VAL A 488 -28.10 14.54 42.58
C VAL A 488 -28.46 13.11 43.01
N VAL A 489 -28.88 12.30 42.04
CA VAL A 489 -29.04 10.85 42.15
C VAL A 489 -28.38 10.21 40.94
N ALA A 490 -27.38 9.36 41.17
CA ALA A 490 -26.81 8.50 40.14
C ALA A 490 -27.48 7.12 40.21
N PRO A 491 -27.81 6.48 39.08
CA PRO A 491 -28.01 5.04 39.01
C PRO A 491 -26.67 4.32 38.86
N GLU A 492 -26.55 3.18 39.52
CA GLU A 492 -25.36 2.31 39.50
C GLU A 492 -25.30 1.47 38.22
N ALA A 493 -24.24 0.66 38.09
CA ALA A 493 -23.99 -0.18 36.93
C ALA A 493 -24.52 -1.62 37.09
N MET A 494 -24.46 -2.35 35.98
CA MET A 494 -24.34 -3.82 35.84
C MET A 494 -25.54 -4.64 35.35
N GLN A 495 -25.17 -5.47 34.37
CA GLN A 495 -25.51 -6.88 34.16
C GLN A 495 -26.58 -7.29 33.13
N GLU A 496 -26.13 -8.22 32.29
CA GLU A 496 -26.83 -8.92 31.22
C GLU A 496 -27.56 -10.14 31.81
N VAL A 497 -28.71 -10.52 31.23
CA VAL A 497 -29.14 -11.93 31.13
C VAL A 497 -29.83 -12.14 29.77
N TYR A 498 -29.53 -13.24 29.09
CA TYR A 498 -30.22 -13.72 27.88
C TYR A 498 -31.43 -14.60 28.26
N MET A 499 -32.54 -14.53 27.49
CA MET A 499 -33.40 -15.60 26.94
C MET A 499 -34.49 -14.89 26.09
N SER A 500 -34.92 -15.29 24.88
CA SER A 500 -35.21 -16.57 24.19
C SER A 500 -36.72 -16.87 24.13
N ASP A 501 -37.16 -17.28 22.94
CA ASP A 501 -38.41 -17.99 22.57
C ASP A 501 -39.78 -17.26 22.53
N SER A 502 -40.32 -17.19 21.29
CA SER A 502 -41.70 -17.53 20.80
C SER A 502 -42.96 -17.12 21.59
N GLU A 503 -44.08 -16.70 20.97
CA GLU A 503 -44.86 -17.40 19.92
C GLU A 503 -45.61 -16.43 18.94
N ASP A 504 -46.67 -16.91 18.27
CA ASP A 504 -47.31 -16.39 17.05
C ASP A 504 -48.80 -15.96 17.29
N GLU A 505 -49.55 -15.74 16.21
CA GLU A 505 -50.98 -15.36 16.11
C GLU A 505 -51.31 -13.88 16.39
N GLY A 506 -52.44 -13.41 15.84
CA GLY A 506 -52.89 -12.02 15.92
C GLY A 506 -54.36 -11.83 15.54
N GLY A 507 -54.88 -10.61 15.64
CA GLY A 507 -56.27 -10.30 15.31
C GLY A 507 -56.70 -8.85 15.56
N GLU A 508 -57.15 -8.21 14.48
CA GLU A 508 -58.14 -7.11 14.38
C GLU A 508 -57.88 -5.72 15.04
N ASP A 509 -58.11 -4.69 14.21
CA ASP A 509 -58.25 -3.24 14.46
C ASP A 509 -59.56 -2.90 15.26
N PRO A 510 -59.90 -1.65 15.68
CA PRO A 510 -59.37 -0.33 15.23
C PRO A 510 -59.19 0.79 16.31
N ILE A 511 -58.91 2.01 15.80
CA ILE A 511 -59.20 3.37 16.33
C ILE A 511 -58.01 4.23 16.84
N MET A 512 -57.51 5.06 15.90
CA MET A 512 -57.14 6.49 15.99
C MET A 512 -56.51 7.10 17.28
N SER A 513 -55.32 7.70 17.12
CA SER A 513 -55.19 9.19 17.12
C SER A 513 -53.85 9.67 16.54
N ASP A 514 -53.82 10.86 15.96
CA ASP A 514 -52.74 11.35 15.09
C ASP A 514 -51.43 11.74 15.78
N GLN A 515 -50.29 11.30 15.22
CA GLN A 515 -49.07 12.12 15.14
C GLN A 515 -48.05 11.66 14.08
N GLN A 516 -48.42 11.74 12.79
CA GLN A 516 -47.46 11.69 11.68
C GLN A 516 -47.43 13.02 10.90
N GLN A 517 -46.30 13.73 10.97
CA GLN A 517 -45.81 14.63 9.92
C GLN A 517 -44.31 14.95 10.14
N TYR A 518 -43.64 15.45 9.11
CA TYR A 518 -42.19 15.77 9.07
C TYR A 518 -41.22 14.58 9.05
N LYS A 519 -41.41 13.68 8.07
CA LYS A 519 -40.29 12.91 7.48
C LYS A 519 -40.48 12.71 5.97
N TYR A 520 -40.19 13.77 5.21
CA TYR A 520 -39.97 13.73 3.75
C TYR A 520 -38.65 14.44 3.45
N MET A 521 -37.87 13.90 2.49
CA MET A 521 -36.51 14.29 2.04
C MET A 521 -35.35 13.34 2.45
N THR A 522 -35.54 12.01 2.37
CA THR A 522 -34.47 11.02 2.04
C THR A 522 -35.04 9.58 1.97
N ALA A 523 -35.43 9.13 0.78
CA ALA A 523 -35.73 7.73 0.44
C ALA A 523 -35.72 7.53 -1.10
N ASP A 524 -35.48 6.29 -1.55
CA ASP A 524 -35.28 5.79 -2.94
C ASP A 524 -33.86 5.94 -3.52
N GLY A 525 -32.98 4.94 -3.55
CA GLY A 525 -32.92 3.61 -2.90
C GLY A 525 -31.47 3.38 -2.39
N ASP A 526 -31.07 2.25 -1.79
CA ASP A 526 -31.60 0.89 -1.90
C ASP A 526 -31.76 0.18 -0.55
N LYS A 527 -32.90 -0.48 -0.36
CA LYS A 527 -33.04 -1.69 0.46
C LYS A 527 -34.03 -2.64 -0.22
N LEU A 528 -33.51 -3.70 -0.82
CA LEU A 528 -34.28 -4.85 -1.27
C LEU A 528 -33.75 -6.11 -0.60
N GLY A 529 -34.68 -6.94 -0.13
CA GLY A 529 -34.53 -8.35 0.27
C GLY A 529 -33.19 -8.81 0.84
N ALA A 530 -33.16 -9.07 2.15
CA ALA A 530 -32.42 -10.23 2.62
C ALA A 530 -33.20 -11.48 2.17
N ASP A 531 -32.57 -12.32 1.35
CA ASP A 531 -32.98 -13.70 1.08
C ASP A 531 -31.94 -14.59 1.74
N ASP A 532 -32.31 -15.24 2.84
CA ASP A 532 -31.40 -16.07 3.63
C ASP A 532 -31.47 -17.53 3.19
N SER A 533 -30.85 -17.80 2.03
CA SER A 533 -30.81 -19.12 1.41
C SER A 533 -29.39 -19.54 1.03
N LEU A 534 -28.51 -19.60 2.05
CA LEU A 534 -27.09 -19.95 1.94
C LEU A 534 -26.82 -21.26 1.16
N LYS A 535 -26.46 -21.13 -0.12
CA LYS A 535 -25.80 -22.17 -0.92
C LYS A 535 -24.38 -21.73 -1.22
N ILE A 536 -23.41 -22.49 -0.71
CA ILE A 536 -21.98 -22.24 -0.90
C ILE A 536 -21.61 -22.57 -2.36
N ASP A 537 -21.12 -21.57 -3.10
CA ASP A 537 -20.46 -21.77 -4.39
C ASP A 537 -18.98 -21.38 -4.31
N VAL A 538 -18.10 -22.22 -4.86
CA VAL A 538 -16.65 -22.21 -4.69
C VAL A 538 -15.96 -22.46 -6.04
N THR A 539 -15.97 -21.45 -6.92
CA THR A 539 -15.51 -21.65 -8.31
C THR A 539 -14.70 -20.54 -8.99
N HIS A 540 -14.39 -19.39 -8.38
CA HIS A 540 -13.61 -18.33 -9.06
C HIS A 540 -12.30 -17.97 -8.33
N ASP A 541 -11.23 -18.67 -8.72
CA ASP A 541 -9.94 -18.03 -9.01
C ASP A 541 -10.09 -17.24 -10.34
N GLU A 542 -9.39 -16.11 -10.53
CA GLU A 542 -8.85 -15.71 -11.86
C GLU A 542 -7.83 -14.55 -11.74
N ARG A 543 -6.65 -14.86 -11.19
CA ARG A 543 -5.43 -14.05 -11.29
C ARG A 543 -5.07 -13.76 -12.76
N ASP A 544 -5.39 -12.56 -13.24
CA ASP A 544 -4.98 -12.12 -14.57
C ASP A 544 -3.44 -11.97 -14.70
N HIS A 545 -2.91 -12.14 -15.91
CA HIS A 545 -1.46 -12.11 -16.18
C HIS A 545 -1.10 -11.84 -17.66
N SER A 546 -0.89 -10.57 -18.00
CA SER A 546 -0.07 -10.09 -19.14
C SER A 546 0.25 -8.60 -18.89
N ARG A 547 1.43 -8.03 -19.15
CA ARG A 547 2.68 -8.50 -19.79
C ARG A 547 2.50 -9.09 -21.18
N ASP A 548 2.97 -8.37 -22.20
CA ASP A 548 4.30 -8.73 -22.70
C ASP A 548 5.09 -7.50 -23.20
N SER A 549 6.26 -7.72 -23.82
CA SER A 549 7.33 -6.75 -23.95
C SER A 549 8.39 -7.13 -25.00
N THR A 550 9.33 -6.20 -25.28
CA THR A 550 10.61 -6.40 -26.00
C THR A 550 10.55 -6.53 -27.55
N TYR A 551 11.61 -6.40 -28.36
CA TYR A 551 13.05 -6.04 -28.22
C TYR A 551 13.52 -5.30 -29.50
N GLY A 552 14.66 -4.58 -29.48
CA GLY A 552 15.43 -4.29 -30.72
C GLY A 552 16.22 -2.97 -30.75
N VAL A 553 17.55 -3.04 -30.84
CA VAL A 553 18.47 -1.87 -30.91
C VAL A 553 19.09 -1.75 -32.31
N VAL A 554 18.99 -0.55 -32.93
CA VAL A 554 20.03 0.14 -33.71
C VAL A 554 19.78 1.66 -33.55
N GLY A 555 20.79 2.53 -33.65
CA GLY A 555 20.60 3.98 -33.57
C GLY A 555 21.51 4.77 -34.51
N GLY A 556 21.34 6.09 -34.57
CA GLY A 556 22.27 7.00 -35.25
C GLY A 556 21.67 8.30 -35.81
N GLY A 557 21.87 9.41 -35.09
CA GLY A 557 22.30 10.68 -35.70
C GLY A 557 21.28 11.72 -36.20
N VAL A 558 21.60 12.98 -35.83
CA VAL A 558 21.57 14.19 -36.69
C VAL A 558 20.22 14.90 -36.94
N ASN A 559 20.09 16.02 -36.20
CA ASN A 559 19.64 17.37 -36.60
C ASN A 559 18.20 17.73 -37.04
N GLU A 560 17.89 18.96 -36.63
CA GLU A 560 17.26 20.07 -37.37
C GLU A 560 15.73 20.22 -37.50
N TYR A 561 15.18 20.85 -36.45
CA TYR A 561 14.73 22.27 -36.48
C TYR A 561 13.38 22.63 -37.14
N ILE A 562 12.98 23.86 -36.82
CA ILE A 562 11.92 24.68 -37.42
C ILE A 562 10.49 24.22 -37.02
N VAL A 563 9.92 24.80 -35.94
CA VAL A 563 9.35 26.17 -35.80
C VAL A 563 7.84 26.13 -36.10
N ASN A 564 6.98 26.28 -35.08
CA ASN A 564 6.48 27.57 -34.53
C ASN A 564 5.38 28.19 -35.46
N ASN A 565 4.45 29.03 -35.02
CA ASN A 565 4.42 29.82 -33.78
C ASN A 565 3.04 30.44 -33.47
N GLN A 566 2.90 30.98 -32.25
CA GLN A 566 2.22 32.26 -31.93
C GLN A 566 0.69 32.42 -32.14
N HIS A 567 0.01 33.45 -31.59
CA HIS A 567 0.43 34.59 -30.74
C HIS A 567 -0.27 34.53 -29.37
N THR A 568 0.28 34.80 -28.17
CA THR A 568 1.28 35.78 -27.62
C THR A 568 0.79 37.19 -27.34
N TYR A 569 1.29 37.77 -26.22
CA TYR A 569 1.74 39.17 -25.96
C TYR A 569 1.21 39.77 -24.63
N ASN A 570 1.92 40.61 -23.85
CA ASN A 570 3.37 40.87 -23.56
C ASN A 570 3.46 41.97 -22.45
N SER A 571 4.55 42.32 -21.74
CA SER A 571 5.92 41.78 -21.48
C SER A 571 6.31 42.29 -20.05
N GLN A 572 7.49 42.71 -19.56
CA GLN A 572 8.88 43.01 -19.98
C GLN A 572 9.82 42.46 -18.88
N HIS A 573 10.98 41.85 -19.13
CA HIS A 573 12.30 42.39 -19.57
C HIS A 573 12.95 43.41 -18.61
N SER A 574 14.25 43.35 -18.23
CA SER A 574 15.37 42.36 -18.37
C SER A 574 16.57 42.89 -17.50
N PRO A 575 17.84 42.45 -17.65
CA PRO A 575 18.44 41.18 -17.18
C PRO A 575 19.71 41.37 -16.29
N ASN A 576 20.22 40.31 -15.63
CA ASN A 576 21.68 40.16 -15.43
C ASN A 576 22.16 38.74 -15.06
N ASN A 577 23.47 38.51 -15.18
CA ASN A 577 24.12 37.19 -15.12
C ASN A 577 24.38 36.63 -13.71
N MET A 578 24.07 35.34 -13.48
CA MET A 578 25.03 34.39 -12.89
C MET A 578 24.62 32.92 -13.15
N SER A 579 25.57 32.04 -13.47
CA SER A 579 25.32 30.63 -13.80
C SER A 579 25.48 29.69 -12.59
N VAL A 580 24.41 29.00 -12.15
CA VAL A 580 24.50 27.88 -11.20
C VAL A 580 23.51 26.76 -11.53
N ILE A 581 24.06 25.61 -11.94
CA ILE A 581 23.65 24.20 -11.75
C ILE A 581 22.14 23.92 -11.51
N SER A 582 21.57 23.13 -12.42
CA SER A 582 20.29 22.43 -12.24
C SER A 582 20.42 21.19 -11.35
N SER A 583 19.96 21.27 -10.10
CA SER A 583 19.59 20.10 -9.29
C SER A 583 18.07 19.96 -9.22
N THR A 584 17.57 18.72 -9.31
CA THR A 584 16.15 18.40 -9.12
C THR A 584 15.77 18.46 -7.64
N SER A 585 14.55 18.91 -7.33
CA SER A 585 14.04 19.02 -5.95
C SER A 585 13.55 17.68 -5.39
N ASP A 586 13.74 17.47 -4.08
CA ASP A 586 13.38 16.23 -3.36
C ASP A 586 11.95 16.24 -2.76
N ASN A 587 11.12 17.22 -3.15
CA ASN A 587 9.76 17.41 -2.65
C ASN A 587 8.83 16.22 -2.98
N VAL A 588 7.91 15.92 -2.07
CA VAL A 588 6.85 14.91 -2.22
C VAL A 588 5.47 15.57 -2.07
N ASP A 589 4.51 15.16 -2.89
CA ASP A 589 3.16 15.74 -2.91
C ASP A 589 2.41 15.56 -1.58
N ILE A 590 1.78 16.63 -1.11
CA ILE A 590 1.12 16.72 0.20
C ILE A 590 -0.35 16.25 0.10
N ALA A 591 -0.56 15.06 -0.48
CA ALA A 591 -1.87 14.42 -0.63
C ALA A 591 -2.07 13.29 0.39
N ARG A 592 -3.16 13.32 1.17
CA ARG A 592 -3.45 12.33 2.22
C ARG A 592 -4.94 12.06 2.43
N THR A 593 -5.36 10.83 2.15
CA THR A 593 -5.95 9.92 3.16
C THR A 593 -5.49 8.49 2.83
N PRO A 594 -5.41 7.61 3.83
CA PRO A 594 -6.36 6.48 3.81
C PRO A 594 -6.88 6.08 5.21
N VAL A 595 -8.14 5.68 5.27
CA VAL A 595 -8.74 5.03 6.45
C VAL A 595 -8.52 3.52 6.35
N HIS A 596 -8.02 2.88 7.42
CA HIS A 596 -7.84 1.43 7.50
C HIS A 596 -8.29 0.89 8.87
N VAL A 597 -8.90 -0.29 8.87
CA VAL A 597 -9.23 -1.05 10.08
C VAL A 597 -7.95 -1.68 10.65
N GLY A 598 -7.77 -1.63 11.97
CA GLY A 598 -6.58 -2.17 12.63
C GLY A 598 -6.67 -2.08 14.16
N PHE A 599 -5.55 -2.33 14.84
CA PHE A 599 -5.51 -2.36 16.31
C PHE A 599 -4.67 -1.21 16.90
N LEU A 600 -5.07 -0.73 18.08
CA LEU A 600 -4.38 0.38 18.77
C LEU A 600 -3.15 -0.06 19.59
N VAL A 601 -3.26 -1.20 20.28
CA VAL A 601 -2.28 -1.76 21.23
C VAL A 601 -2.43 -3.29 21.39
N SER A 602 -3.68 -3.78 21.33
CA SER A 602 -4.00 -5.21 21.47
C SER A 602 -5.23 -5.59 20.64
N PHE A 603 -5.37 -6.87 20.33
CA PHE A 603 -6.52 -7.48 19.68
C PHE A 603 -6.79 -8.87 20.27
N LEU A 604 -7.96 -9.45 19.98
CA LEU A 604 -8.27 -10.84 20.29
C LEU A 604 -7.98 -11.70 19.06
N VAL A 605 -7.40 -12.89 19.28
CA VAL A 605 -7.22 -13.93 18.25
C VAL A 605 -7.78 -15.24 18.79
N ASP A 606 -8.37 -16.05 17.90
CA ASP A 606 -8.87 -17.38 18.20
C ASP A 606 -8.37 -18.41 17.16
N ALA A 607 -8.92 -19.63 17.17
CA ALA A 607 -8.50 -20.72 16.29
C ALA A 607 -8.68 -20.44 14.79
N ARG A 608 -9.40 -19.37 14.39
CA ARG A 608 -9.47 -18.90 12.99
C ARG A 608 -8.18 -18.20 12.52
N GLY A 609 -7.32 -17.77 13.45
CA GLY A 609 -6.16 -16.94 13.14
C GLY A 609 -6.53 -15.48 12.90
N GLY A 610 -5.62 -14.71 12.31
CA GLY A 610 -5.86 -13.32 11.91
C GLY A 610 -4.59 -12.53 11.58
N ALA A 611 -4.73 -11.52 10.73
CA ALA A 611 -3.65 -10.65 10.28
C ALA A 611 -3.97 -9.17 10.55
N MET A 612 -3.38 -8.60 11.58
CA MET A 612 -3.75 -7.29 12.13
C MET A 612 -2.64 -6.25 11.93
N LYS A 613 -2.96 -5.08 11.35
CA LYS A 613 -2.04 -3.92 11.17
C LYS A 613 -2.28 -2.88 12.27
N GLY A 614 -1.21 -2.27 12.80
CA GLY A 614 -1.27 -1.34 13.93
C GLY A 614 -1.62 0.10 13.52
N CYS A 615 -2.69 0.67 14.07
CA CYS A 615 -3.20 2.01 13.69
C CYS A 615 -2.33 3.19 14.17
N ARG A 616 -1.45 3.00 15.17
CA ARG A 616 -0.73 4.12 15.81
C ARG A 616 0.66 4.42 15.25
N HIS A 617 1.33 3.43 14.64
CA HIS A 617 2.72 3.54 14.20
C HIS A 617 2.97 2.71 12.93
N SER A 618 3.25 3.42 11.83
CA SER A 618 4.10 3.04 10.67
C SER A 618 3.99 1.65 10.02
N GLY A 619 2.97 0.85 10.32
CA GLY A 619 2.69 -0.40 9.63
C GLY A 619 3.20 -1.68 10.30
N VAL A 620 3.46 -1.68 11.62
CA VAL A 620 3.64 -2.95 12.38
C VAL A 620 2.45 -3.87 12.12
N ARG A 621 2.71 -5.15 11.83
CA ARG A 621 1.67 -6.15 11.55
C ARG A 621 1.96 -7.45 12.32
N VAL A 622 0.91 -8.10 12.80
CA VAL A 622 0.98 -9.43 13.42
C VAL A 622 0.10 -10.38 12.64
N ILE A 623 0.65 -11.52 12.21
CA ILE A 623 0.00 -12.54 11.38
C ILE A 623 0.07 -13.87 12.14
N ILE A 624 -1.08 -14.37 12.56
CA ILE A 624 -1.23 -15.64 13.27
C ILE A 624 -2.06 -16.55 12.35
N PRO A 625 -1.47 -17.61 11.77
CA PRO A 625 -2.20 -18.45 10.82
C PRO A 625 -3.36 -19.21 11.48
N PRO A 626 -4.34 -19.68 10.68
CA PRO A 626 -5.45 -20.50 11.16
C PRO A 626 -4.96 -21.73 11.94
N ARG A 627 -5.65 -22.03 13.05
CA ARG A 627 -5.37 -23.15 13.97
C ARG A 627 -4.01 -23.12 14.68
N LYS A 628 -3.23 -22.03 14.61
CA LYS A 628 -1.96 -21.89 15.35
C LYS A 628 -2.15 -21.33 16.77
N ALA A 629 -3.25 -20.61 17.04
CA ALA A 629 -3.61 -20.20 18.40
C ALA A 629 -4.27 -21.37 19.17
N PRO A 630 -3.73 -21.83 20.31
CA PRO A 630 -4.28 -22.99 21.04
C PRO A 630 -5.61 -22.71 21.75
N GLN A 631 -5.89 -21.46 22.08
CA GLN A 631 -7.13 -21.00 22.70
C GLN A 631 -7.34 -19.50 22.37
N PRO A 632 -8.57 -18.96 22.48
CA PRO A 632 -8.81 -17.53 22.35
C PRO A 632 -7.95 -16.72 23.33
N MET A 633 -7.20 -15.74 22.84
CA MET A 633 -6.29 -14.94 23.67
C MET A 633 -6.19 -13.48 23.20
N ARG A 634 -5.93 -12.56 24.15
CA ARG A 634 -5.63 -11.16 23.84
C ARG A 634 -4.14 -11.02 23.55
N VAL A 635 -3.80 -10.82 22.28
CA VAL A 635 -2.45 -10.49 21.83
C VAL A 635 -2.21 -9.00 22.01
N THR A 636 -1.12 -8.63 22.67
CA THR A 636 -0.64 -7.24 22.76
C THR A 636 0.66 -7.09 21.98
N CYS A 637 0.77 -6.05 21.16
CA CYS A 637 2.00 -5.71 20.45
C CYS A 637 2.12 -4.18 20.40
N ARG A 638 3.16 -3.61 21.03
CA ARG A 638 3.34 -2.15 21.08
C ARG A 638 4.81 -1.76 21.13
N TYR A 639 5.13 -0.59 20.57
CA TYR A 639 6.45 0.01 20.83
C TYR A 639 6.53 0.53 22.26
N LEU A 640 7.61 0.18 22.95
CA LEU A 640 7.91 0.60 24.31
C LEU A 640 8.46 2.05 24.31
N ARG A 641 7.98 2.89 25.23
CA ARG A 641 8.59 4.20 25.49
C ARG A 641 9.91 3.99 26.23
N LYS A 642 10.97 4.70 25.82
CA LYS A 642 12.34 4.51 26.30
C LYS A 642 12.45 4.49 27.83
N ASP A 643 11.67 5.34 28.49
CA ASP A 643 11.71 5.62 29.93
C ASP A 643 11.11 4.49 30.79
N LYS A 644 10.58 3.43 30.16
CA LYS A 644 10.00 2.25 30.83
C LYS A 644 10.91 1.01 30.83
N LEU A 645 12.08 1.05 30.20
CA LEU A 645 12.97 -0.12 30.11
C LEU A 645 14.12 -0.03 31.12
N THR A 646 14.05 -0.82 32.18
CA THR A 646 15.10 -0.89 33.22
C THR A 646 16.43 -1.43 32.68
N ASN A 647 16.38 -2.45 31.81
CA ASN A 647 17.55 -3.14 31.28
C ASN A 647 17.55 -3.10 29.74
N PRO A 648 18.16 -2.07 29.11
CA PRO A 648 18.28 -2.01 27.66
C PRO A 648 19.21 -3.11 27.10
N PRO A 649 19.06 -3.51 25.83
CA PRO A 649 19.99 -4.43 25.19
C PRO A 649 21.41 -3.84 25.15
N VAL A 650 22.41 -4.70 25.29
CA VAL A 650 23.82 -4.31 25.15
C VAL A 650 24.14 -4.12 23.67
N ILE A 651 24.27 -2.86 23.25
CA ILE A 651 24.57 -2.45 21.88
C ILE A 651 26.07 -2.14 21.79
N MET A 652 26.77 -2.71 20.81
CA MET A 652 28.19 -2.49 20.59
C MET A 652 28.47 -1.25 19.71
N GLU A 653 29.74 -0.86 19.66
CA GLU A 653 30.23 0.19 18.78
C GLU A 653 29.97 -0.15 17.30
N SER A 654 29.40 0.79 16.54
CA SER A 654 28.84 0.62 15.18
C SER A 654 27.50 -0.13 15.06
N GLU A 655 26.89 -0.53 16.18
CA GLU A 655 25.52 -1.07 16.23
C GLU A 655 24.50 -0.01 16.70
N ALA A 656 23.24 -0.15 16.32
CA ALA A 656 22.14 0.65 16.88
C ALA A 656 20.79 -0.09 16.76
N LEU A 657 19.79 0.33 17.54
CA LEU A 657 18.41 -0.10 17.33
C LEU A 657 17.94 0.33 15.92
N ALA A 658 17.35 -0.58 15.15
CA ALA A 658 16.80 -0.29 13.83
C ALA A 658 15.29 0.03 13.86
N SER A 659 14.61 -0.31 14.95
CA SER A 659 13.25 0.11 15.31
C SER A 659 13.20 0.44 16.82
N ARG A 660 12.11 1.06 17.31
CA ARG A 660 11.84 1.01 18.76
C ARG A 660 11.67 -0.45 19.22
N ILE A 661 11.93 -0.69 20.50
CA ILE A 661 11.75 -2.00 21.15
C ILE A 661 10.25 -2.33 21.19
N LEU A 662 9.90 -3.55 20.82
CA LEU A 662 8.54 -4.08 20.88
C LEU A 662 8.31 -4.81 22.20
N GLU A 663 7.22 -4.48 22.86
CA GLU A 663 6.66 -5.22 23.99
C GLU A 663 5.54 -6.12 23.47
N LEU A 664 5.61 -7.42 23.79
CA LEU A 664 4.62 -8.42 23.42
C LEU A 664 3.89 -8.99 24.65
N GLY A 665 2.72 -9.55 24.40
CA GLY A 665 1.93 -10.22 25.43
C GLY A 665 0.87 -11.15 24.84
N PRO A 666 0.50 -12.23 25.55
CA PRO A 666 1.00 -12.62 26.87
C PRO A 666 2.44 -13.15 26.81
N ALA A 667 3.31 -12.74 27.74
CA ALA A 667 4.69 -13.22 27.78
C ALA A 667 4.73 -14.73 28.11
N GLY A 668 5.51 -15.49 27.37
CA GLY A 668 5.54 -16.95 27.45
C GLY A 668 4.36 -17.65 26.76
N ALA A 669 3.46 -16.92 26.07
CA ALA A 669 2.44 -17.55 25.22
C ALA A 669 3.10 -18.39 24.12
N LYS A 670 2.59 -19.61 23.93
CA LYS A 670 3.06 -20.57 22.92
C LYS A 670 1.99 -20.78 21.85
N PHE A 671 2.42 -20.88 20.61
CA PHE A 671 1.58 -21.20 19.46
C PHE A 671 1.82 -22.65 19.04
N LEU A 672 0.83 -23.25 18.36
CA LEU A 672 0.90 -24.61 17.82
C LEU A 672 1.76 -24.70 16.54
N GLY A 673 2.30 -23.57 16.08
CA GLY A 673 3.26 -23.43 14.99
C GLY A 673 3.73 -21.98 14.89
N PRO A 674 4.57 -21.64 13.91
CA PRO A 674 5.14 -20.29 13.78
C PRO A 674 4.09 -19.22 13.45
N VAL A 675 4.33 -18.01 13.96
CA VAL A 675 3.59 -16.77 13.68
C VAL A 675 4.56 -15.68 13.21
N ILE A 676 4.10 -14.75 12.37
CA ILE A 676 4.92 -13.66 11.81
C ILE A 676 4.58 -12.34 12.50
N ILE A 677 5.62 -11.57 12.84
CA ILE A 677 5.51 -10.15 13.21
C ILE A 677 6.32 -9.35 12.19
N GLU A 678 5.65 -8.51 11.40
CA GLU A 678 6.27 -7.60 10.44
C GLU A 678 6.55 -6.26 11.14
N VAL A 679 7.79 -5.79 11.10
CA VAL A 679 8.26 -4.59 11.82
C VAL A 679 8.98 -3.63 10.87
N PRO A 680 8.52 -2.38 10.70
CA PRO A 680 9.25 -1.39 9.92
C PRO A 680 10.56 -1.00 10.64
N HIS A 681 11.64 -0.85 9.87
CA HIS A 681 12.94 -0.41 10.35
C HIS A 681 13.47 0.79 9.56
N PHE A 682 14.32 1.58 10.22
CA PHE A 682 14.85 2.83 9.71
C PHE A 682 16.36 2.80 9.48
N ALA A 683 17.05 1.69 9.78
CA ALA A 683 18.47 1.54 9.46
C ALA A 683 18.69 1.41 7.93
N SER A 684 19.75 2.05 7.41
CA SER A 684 20.25 1.85 6.05
C SER A 684 21.17 0.62 6.01
N LEU A 685 20.94 -0.27 5.04
CA LEU A 685 21.66 -1.55 4.93
C LEU A 685 22.81 -1.56 3.91
N ARG A 686 22.90 -0.51 3.08
CA ARG A 686 23.95 -0.26 2.06
C ARG A 686 24.42 -1.53 1.36
N ASP A 687 23.56 -2.09 0.51
CA ASP A 687 23.89 -3.19 -0.42
C ASP A 687 24.65 -4.38 0.20
N LYS A 688 24.30 -4.71 1.46
CA LYS A 688 24.82 -5.80 2.32
C LYS A 688 26.10 -5.49 3.12
N GLU A 689 26.54 -4.23 3.23
CA GLU A 689 27.52 -3.80 4.26
C GLU A 689 27.01 -4.06 5.68
N ARG A 690 25.70 -3.89 5.90
CA ARG A 690 25.02 -4.03 7.19
C ARG A 690 23.93 -5.07 7.13
N GLU A 691 23.64 -5.65 8.29
CA GLU A 691 22.55 -6.59 8.51
C GLU A 691 21.66 -6.16 9.68
N LEU A 692 20.53 -6.85 9.83
CA LEU A 692 19.66 -6.75 10.99
C LEU A 692 19.72 -8.05 11.79
N ILE A 693 19.77 -7.91 13.11
CA ILE A 693 19.56 -9.01 14.05
C ILE A 693 18.35 -8.73 14.94
N ILE A 694 17.74 -9.81 15.40
CA ILE A 694 16.60 -9.78 16.31
C ILE A 694 17.08 -10.28 17.67
N LEU A 695 17.05 -9.41 18.67
CA LEU A 695 17.28 -9.79 20.07
C LEU A 695 15.92 -9.99 20.75
N ARG A 696 15.81 -11.06 21.56
CA ARG A 696 14.64 -11.31 22.43
C ARG A 696 15.03 -11.24 23.90
N SER A 697 14.10 -10.81 24.74
CA SER A 697 14.18 -10.88 26.20
C SER A 697 12.89 -11.51 26.74
N ASP A 698 13.03 -12.63 27.43
CA ASP A 698 11.89 -13.40 27.97
C ASP A 698 11.49 -12.92 29.38
N ASP A 699 12.39 -12.20 30.05
CA ASP A 699 12.36 -11.80 31.46
C ASP A 699 12.45 -10.27 31.69
N GLY A 700 12.69 -9.49 30.63
CA GLY A 700 12.92 -8.04 30.71
C GLY A 700 14.28 -7.64 31.31
N ALA A 701 15.19 -8.59 31.51
CA ALA A 701 16.49 -8.38 32.13
C ALA A 701 17.66 -8.90 31.29
N THR A 702 17.50 -10.07 30.67
CA THR A 702 18.52 -10.69 29.82
C THR A 702 18.12 -10.64 28.35
N TRP A 703 19.10 -10.35 27.48
CA TRP A 703 18.91 -10.24 26.03
C TRP A 703 19.73 -11.32 25.31
N LYS A 704 19.11 -11.99 24.33
CA LYS A 704 19.73 -13.05 23.53
C LYS A 704 19.31 -12.97 22.07
N GLU A 705 20.19 -13.35 21.16
CA GLU A 705 19.90 -13.46 19.73
C GLU A 705 18.76 -14.48 19.51
N HIS A 706 17.75 -14.09 18.72
CA HIS A 706 16.63 -14.94 18.36
C HIS A 706 17.11 -16.05 17.41
N LYS A 707 16.67 -17.30 17.61
CA LYS A 707 17.27 -18.50 17.00
C LYS A 707 16.54 -19.05 15.78
N LEU A 708 15.33 -18.59 15.49
CA LEU A 708 14.52 -19.09 14.39
C LEU A 708 14.72 -18.16 13.19
N ASP A 709 15.57 -18.59 12.26
CA ASP A 709 15.88 -17.83 11.06
C ASP A 709 14.66 -17.78 10.15
N ALA A 710 14.21 -16.57 9.80
CA ALA A 710 13.07 -16.33 8.93
C ALA A 710 13.46 -16.55 7.45
N SER A 711 13.70 -17.81 7.05
CA SER A 711 13.99 -18.15 5.65
C SER A 711 12.80 -17.79 4.75
N GLU A 712 13.08 -17.41 3.50
CA GLU A 712 12.03 -17.03 2.55
C GLU A 712 11.01 -18.15 2.35
N GLU A 713 11.47 -19.41 2.33
CA GLU A 713 10.63 -20.61 2.26
C GLU A 713 9.67 -20.72 3.46
N ALA A 714 10.17 -20.61 4.70
CA ALA A 714 9.35 -20.73 5.91
C ALA A 714 8.41 -19.54 6.11
N VAL A 715 8.85 -18.33 5.73
CA VAL A 715 7.98 -17.14 5.71
C VAL A 715 6.88 -17.31 4.67
N GLN A 716 7.20 -17.81 3.47
CA GLN A 716 6.23 -18.01 2.41
C GLN A 716 5.25 -19.16 2.72
N GLU A 717 5.70 -20.23 3.39
CA GLU A 717 4.83 -21.29 3.92
C GLU A 717 3.77 -20.72 4.87
N VAL A 718 4.20 -19.94 5.88
CA VAL A 718 3.31 -19.34 6.89
C VAL A 718 2.39 -18.26 6.32
N LEU A 719 2.85 -17.52 5.29
CA LEU A 719 2.00 -16.60 4.54
C LEU A 719 0.98 -17.34 3.66
N ASN A 720 1.35 -18.45 3.00
CA ASN A 720 0.44 -19.29 2.22
C ASN A 720 -0.61 -19.99 3.11
N GLU A 721 -0.26 -20.36 4.34
CA GLU A 721 -1.23 -20.84 5.35
C GLU A 721 -2.22 -19.74 5.80
N SER A 722 -1.81 -18.47 5.72
CA SER A 722 -2.59 -17.33 6.22
C SER A 722 -3.45 -16.65 5.14
N PHE A 723 -3.02 -16.68 3.88
CA PHE A 723 -3.64 -15.98 2.75
C PHE A 723 -3.76 -16.92 1.53
N PRO A 724 -4.93 -17.51 1.27
CA PRO A 724 -5.12 -18.36 0.10
C PRO A 724 -5.15 -17.53 -1.18
N GLY A 725 -4.31 -17.87 -2.15
CA GLY A 725 -4.44 -17.37 -3.52
C GLY A 725 -4.14 -15.88 -3.69
N GLU A 726 -5.17 -15.05 -3.85
CA GLU A 726 -5.03 -13.75 -4.53
C GLU A 726 -4.64 -12.58 -3.62
N GLU A 727 -4.97 -12.63 -2.33
CA GLU A 727 -4.64 -11.56 -1.36
C GLU A 727 -3.14 -11.30 -1.22
N LEU A 728 -2.29 -12.31 -1.48
CA LEU A 728 -0.83 -12.19 -1.56
C LEU A 728 -0.34 -11.20 -2.64
N ARG A 729 -1.17 -10.85 -3.64
CA ARG A 729 -0.84 -9.82 -4.65
C ARG A 729 -1.18 -8.40 -4.19
N GLN A 730 -2.16 -8.20 -3.31
CA GLN A 730 -2.46 -6.87 -2.73
C GLN A 730 -1.42 -6.45 -1.68
N LEU A 731 -0.58 -7.39 -1.24
CA LEU A 731 0.54 -7.18 -0.35
C LEU A 731 1.82 -6.78 -1.11
N GLU A 732 1.76 -5.74 -1.94
CA GLU A 732 2.93 -5.19 -2.64
C GLU A 732 4.02 -4.69 -1.65
N ASP A 733 3.63 -4.37 -0.41
CA ASP A 733 4.51 -4.15 0.76
C ASP A 733 5.53 -5.31 0.98
N LEU A 734 5.29 -6.53 0.48
CA LEU A 734 6.09 -7.73 0.77
C LEU A 734 7.57 -7.65 0.36
N HIS A 735 7.92 -6.78 -0.57
CA HIS A 735 9.29 -6.56 -1.05
C HIS A 735 9.86 -5.18 -0.68
N THR A 736 9.20 -4.44 0.21
CA THR A 736 9.77 -3.23 0.81
C THR A 736 10.99 -3.61 1.66
N SER A 737 12.18 -3.19 1.25
CA SER A 737 13.49 -3.44 1.89
C SER A 737 13.69 -2.79 3.28
N ARG A 738 12.58 -2.38 3.92
CA ARG A 738 12.51 -1.63 5.18
C ARG A 738 11.56 -2.28 6.20
N ILE A 739 11.16 -3.53 5.97
CA ILE A 739 10.33 -4.33 6.88
C ILE A 739 11.12 -5.61 7.23
N VAL A 740 11.39 -5.82 8.51
CA VAL A 740 11.94 -7.08 9.01
C VAL A 740 10.80 -7.99 9.46
N ARG A 741 10.87 -9.28 9.12
CA ARG A 741 9.91 -10.29 9.56
C ARG A 741 10.52 -11.11 10.69
N ILE A 742 9.89 -11.07 11.85
CA ILE A 742 10.23 -11.90 13.01
C ILE A 742 9.32 -13.11 12.97
N LEU A 743 9.88 -14.30 12.70
CA LEU A 743 9.17 -15.57 12.72
C LEU A 743 9.38 -16.21 14.09
N THR A 744 8.32 -16.49 14.85
CA THR A 744 8.44 -17.04 16.22
C THR A 744 7.35 -18.06 16.54
N VAL A 745 7.64 -19.01 17.43
CA VAL A 745 6.67 -20.02 17.94
C VAL A 745 6.15 -19.67 19.34
N ASP A 746 6.78 -18.70 19.99
CA ASP A 746 6.42 -18.22 21.32
C ASP A 746 6.66 -16.71 21.44
N PHE A 747 5.96 -16.05 22.36
CA PHE A 747 6.14 -14.61 22.62
C PHE A 747 7.10 -14.37 23.80
N PRO A 748 8.30 -13.78 23.56
CA PRO A 748 9.09 -13.17 24.63
C PRO A 748 8.35 -11.96 25.22
N GLN A 749 8.84 -11.39 26.32
CA GLN A 749 8.31 -10.11 26.81
C GLN A 749 8.70 -8.96 25.87
N TYR A 750 9.93 -8.98 25.33
CA TYR A 750 10.41 -7.96 24.39
C TYR A 750 11.15 -8.52 23.18
N PHE A 751 11.04 -7.79 22.07
CA PHE A 751 11.91 -7.90 20.89
C PHE A 751 12.59 -6.56 20.61
N ALA A 752 13.87 -6.61 20.21
CA ALA A 752 14.62 -5.46 19.72
C ALA A 752 15.27 -5.80 18.37
N VAL A 753 14.98 -5.00 17.34
CA VAL A 753 15.68 -5.08 16.05
C VAL A 753 16.93 -4.20 16.14
N VAL A 754 18.10 -4.76 15.88
CA VAL A 754 19.40 -4.07 15.93
C VAL A 754 20.06 -4.16 14.56
N THR A 755 20.58 -3.05 14.04
CA THR A 755 21.49 -3.06 12.89
C THR A 755 22.93 -3.20 13.36
N ARG A 756 23.70 -4.08 12.70
CA ARG A 756 25.15 -4.23 12.88
C ARG A 756 25.86 -4.34 11.52
N LEU A 757 27.18 -4.29 11.53
CA LEU A 757 28.00 -4.64 10.36
C LEU A 757 27.80 -6.12 10.02
N ARG A 758 27.78 -6.46 8.72
CA ARG A 758 27.55 -7.84 8.25
C ARG A 758 28.58 -8.80 8.87
N GLN A 759 28.11 -9.83 9.58
CA GLN A 759 28.96 -10.77 10.32
C GLN A 759 28.78 -12.20 9.80
N GLU A 760 29.79 -12.74 9.14
CA GLU A 760 29.77 -14.13 8.67
C GLU A 760 30.15 -15.09 9.80
N ILE A 761 29.18 -15.85 10.31
CA ILE A 761 29.32 -16.70 11.51
C ILE A 761 29.50 -18.16 11.13
N HIS A 762 30.69 -18.71 11.41
CA HIS A 762 31.05 -20.10 11.09
C HIS A 762 31.44 -20.89 12.35
N ALA A 763 31.07 -22.17 12.41
CA ALA A 763 31.31 -23.05 13.56
C ALA A 763 32.62 -23.85 13.40
N VAL A 764 33.73 -23.26 13.83
CA VAL A 764 35.10 -23.79 13.68
C VAL A 764 35.55 -24.54 14.93
N GLY A 765 36.08 -25.76 14.78
CA GLY A 765 36.63 -26.58 15.87
C GLY A 765 38.10 -27.00 15.68
N PRO A 766 38.55 -28.07 16.35
CA PRO A 766 39.92 -28.59 16.23
C PRO A 766 40.32 -28.96 14.80
N GLU A 767 39.35 -29.28 13.94
CA GLU A 767 39.54 -29.55 12.51
C GLU A 767 40.09 -28.36 11.71
N GLY A 768 40.04 -27.14 12.26
CA GLY A 768 40.38 -25.90 11.55
C GLY A 768 39.27 -25.44 10.61
N GLY A 769 39.57 -24.52 9.70
CA GLY A 769 38.61 -24.04 8.70
C GLY A 769 38.97 -22.69 8.09
N VAL A 770 38.17 -22.25 7.12
CA VAL A 770 38.26 -20.92 6.50
C VAL A 770 36.95 -20.19 6.72
N VAL A 771 37.05 -18.90 7.09
CA VAL A 771 35.93 -17.96 7.09
C VAL A 771 36.27 -16.85 6.10
N SER A 772 35.33 -16.48 5.23
CA SER A 772 35.50 -15.41 4.24
C SER A 772 34.35 -14.42 4.33
N SER A 773 34.61 -13.15 4.05
CA SER A 773 33.57 -12.11 4.11
C SER A 773 32.77 -12.04 2.81
N SER A 774 31.45 -11.96 2.92
CA SER A 774 30.56 -11.71 1.78
C SER A 774 30.64 -10.27 1.27
N ALA A 775 30.80 -9.29 2.16
CA ALA A 775 30.90 -7.87 1.84
C ALA A 775 32.23 -7.52 1.13
N VAL A 776 33.32 -8.20 1.48
CA VAL A 776 34.62 -8.08 0.78
C VAL A 776 35.23 -9.48 0.59
N PRO A 777 35.03 -10.15 -0.56
CA PRO A 777 35.49 -11.53 -0.81
C PRO A 777 37.01 -11.77 -0.69
N LEU A 778 37.82 -10.70 -0.76
CA LEU A 778 39.27 -10.73 -0.54
C LEU A 778 39.66 -10.82 0.95
N VAL A 779 38.73 -10.54 1.88
CA VAL A 779 38.96 -10.65 3.33
C VAL A 779 38.68 -12.08 3.80
N GLN A 780 39.71 -12.76 4.28
CA GLN A 780 39.64 -14.17 4.66
C GLN A 780 40.44 -14.46 5.95
N ALA A 781 39.94 -15.41 6.75
CA ALA A 781 40.54 -15.87 7.99
C ALA A 781 40.67 -17.41 7.97
N LEU A 782 41.92 -17.89 7.93
CA LEU A 782 42.28 -19.30 7.94
C LEU A 782 42.70 -19.73 9.36
N PHE A 783 41.99 -20.71 9.89
CA PHE A 783 42.23 -21.36 11.17
C PHE A 783 42.93 -22.70 10.91
N PRO A 784 44.21 -22.86 11.26
CA PRO A 784 44.88 -24.17 11.13
C PRO A 784 44.31 -25.19 12.13
N PRO A 785 44.48 -26.50 11.87
CA PRO A 785 44.06 -27.54 12.80
C PRO A 785 44.69 -27.35 14.18
N ASP A 786 43.94 -27.68 15.23
CA ASP A 786 44.20 -27.42 16.66
C ASP A 786 44.35 -25.94 17.07
N ALA A 787 44.00 -24.95 16.23
CA ALA A 787 43.93 -23.55 16.68
C ALA A 787 42.89 -23.34 17.80
N LEU A 788 41.86 -24.21 17.85
CA LEU A 788 40.74 -24.20 18.78
C LEU A 788 40.53 -25.58 19.40
N THR A 789 40.49 -25.66 20.73
CA THR A 789 40.27 -26.92 21.49
C THR A 789 38.82 -27.33 21.62
N LYS A 790 37.87 -26.44 21.29
CA LYS A 790 36.42 -26.69 21.27
C LYS A 790 35.80 -25.98 20.08
N ARG A 791 34.79 -26.60 19.47
CA ARG A 791 34.03 -25.99 18.38
C ARG A 791 33.26 -24.76 18.88
N ILE A 792 33.52 -23.60 18.28
CA ILE A 792 32.88 -22.32 18.62
C ILE A 792 32.34 -21.64 17.37
N LYS A 793 31.30 -20.81 17.55
CA LYS A 793 30.91 -19.82 16.55
C LYS A 793 31.97 -18.71 16.52
N VAL A 794 32.63 -18.53 15.39
CA VAL A 794 33.53 -17.40 15.10
C VAL A 794 32.84 -16.50 14.09
N GLY A 795 32.83 -15.19 14.34
CA GLY A 795 32.31 -14.18 13.42
C GLY A 795 33.44 -13.43 12.72
N LEU A 796 33.32 -13.25 11.41
CA LEU A 796 34.17 -12.36 10.61
C LEU A 796 33.33 -11.18 10.10
N GLN A 797 33.68 -9.96 10.50
CA GLN A 797 33.11 -8.71 9.98
C GLN A 797 34.15 -8.00 9.10
N ALA A 798 33.72 -7.42 7.98
CA ALA A 798 34.55 -6.55 7.15
C ALA A 798 33.77 -5.27 6.81
N GLN A 799 34.25 -4.12 7.27
CA GLN A 799 33.67 -2.81 6.98
C GLN A 799 34.50 -2.13 5.88
N PRO A 800 34.00 -1.99 4.64
CA PRO A 800 34.63 -1.13 3.65
C PRO A 800 34.58 0.34 4.10
N ILE A 801 35.56 1.13 3.71
CA ILE A 801 35.64 2.57 4.01
C ILE A 801 35.65 3.33 2.67
N PRO A 802 34.67 4.22 2.39
CA PRO A 802 34.62 4.98 1.15
C PRO A 802 35.86 5.85 0.97
N SER A 803 36.53 5.75 -0.19
CA SER A 803 37.74 6.52 -0.50
C SER A 803 37.53 8.03 -0.43
N GLU A 804 36.33 8.52 -0.78
CA GLU A 804 35.91 9.91 -0.61
C GLU A 804 36.07 10.41 0.84
N LEU A 805 35.69 9.59 1.83
CA LEU A 805 35.80 9.94 3.24
C LEU A 805 37.26 10.04 3.69
N VAL A 806 38.11 9.15 3.18
CA VAL A 806 39.56 9.13 3.45
C VAL A 806 40.21 10.37 2.83
N THR A 807 39.96 10.64 1.55
CA THR A 807 40.43 11.83 0.84
C THR A 807 39.96 13.13 1.52
N LYS A 808 38.74 13.17 2.07
CA LYS A 808 38.20 14.37 2.71
C LYS A 808 38.80 14.65 4.09
N LEU A 809 39.00 13.62 4.92
CA LEU A 809 39.54 13.78 6.29
C LEU A 809 41.07 13.80 6.34
N LEU A 810 41.73 12.95 5.54
CA LEU A 810 43.18 12.68 5.63
C LEU A 810 43.96 13.08 4.37
N GLY A 811 43.26 13.57 3.33
CA GLY A 811 43.85 13.99 2.06
C GLY A 811 44.28 12.85 1.15
N ASN A 812 44.63 13.20 -0.10
CA ASN A 812 45.04 12.25 -1.15
C ASN A 812 46.40 11.53 -0.93
N ARG A 813 46.96 11.58 0.29
CA ARG A 813 48.24 10.95 0.67
C ARG A 813 48.07 9.77 1.64
N VAL A 814 46.84 9.49 2.06
CA VAL A 814 46.50 8.34 2.89
C VAL A 814 45.51 7.46 2.14
N ALA A 815 45.73 6.15 2.18
CA ALA A 815 44.76 5.15 1.72
C ALA A 815 44.53 4.15 2.87
N VAL A 816 43.33 3.56 2.94
CA VAL A 816 43.02 2.52 3.92
C VAL A 816 42.40 1.30 3.26
N SER A 817 42.55 0.16 3.91
CA SER A 817 41.81 -1.08 3.61
C SER A 817 40.44 -1.09 4.31
N PRO A 818 39.59 -2.11 4.06
CA PRO A 818 38.47 -2.40 4.95
C PRO A 818 38.94 -2.71 6.38
N ILE A 819 38.12 -2.38 7.38
CA ILE A 819 38.36 -2.77 8.78
C ILE A 819 37.87 -4.21 8.97
N VAL A 820 38.73 -5.09 9.46
CA VAL A 820 38.44 -6.52 9.65
C VAL A 820 38.36 -6.84 11.13
N SER A 821 37.20 -7.29 11.62
CA SER A 821 36.98 -7.62 13.03
C SER A 821 36.65 -9.10 13.21
N ILE A 822 37.28 -9.73 14.21
CA ILE A 822 37.08 -11.15 14.54
C ILE A 822 36.39 -11.24 15.91
N GLU A 823 35.18 -11.78 15.91
CA GLU A 823 34.38 -11.98 17.12
C GLU A 823 34.35 -13.47 17.54
N PRO A 824 34.34 -13.80 18.84
CA PRO A 824 34.40 -12.87 19.98
C PRO A 824 35.81 -12.31 20.22
N ARG A 825 35.94 -10.97 20.31
CA ARG A 825 37.20 -10.25 20.55
C ARG A 825 37.86 -10.62 21.89
N ARG A 826 39.15 -10.30 22.02
CA ARG A 826 40.04 -10.61 23.16
C ARG A 826 40.31 -12.11 23.44
N ARG A 827 39.90 -13.03 22.55
CA ARG A 827 40.23 -14.45 22.65
C ARG A 827 41.63 -14.74 22.11
N LYS A 828 42.39 -15.59 22.82
CA LYS A 828 43.68 -16.12 22.36
C LYS A 828 43.49 -17.50 21.72
N PHE A 829 44.17 -17.76 20.61
CA PHE A 829 44.17 -19.04 19.90
C PHE A 829 45.39 -19.90 20.31
N HIS A 830 45.29 -21.22 20.19
CA HIS A 830 46.37 -22.15 20.55
C HIS A 830 47.47 -22.23 19.49
N LYS A 831 47.12 -21.99 18.22
CA LYS A 831 48.03 -21.78 17.09
C LYS A 831 47.67 -20.45 16.41
N PRO A 832 48.61 -19.77 15.75
CA PRO A 832 48.32 -18.54 15.04
C PRO A 832 47.35 -18.79 13.87
N ILE A 833 46.38 -17.89 13.70
CA ILE A 833 45.48 -17.85 12.54
C ILE A 833 46.09 -16.97 11.46
N THR A 834 45.82 -17.26 10.19
CA THR A 834 46.27 -16.43 9.06
C THR A 834 45.12 -15.55 8.59
N LEU A 835 45.36 -14.25 8.49
CA LEU A 835 44.41 -13.26 7.98
C LEU A 835 44.92 -12.69 6.67
N THR A 836 44.01 -12.59 5.71
CA THR A 836 44.24 -11.96 4.41
C THR A 836 43.32 -10.75 4.28
N ILE A 837 43.89 -9.59 3.95
CA ILE A 837 43.20 -8.30 3.80
C ILE A 837 43.66 -7.67 2.48
N PRO A 838 42.78 -7.10 1.64
CA PRO A 838 43.19 -6.40 0.42
C PRO A 838 44.02 -5.15 0.74
N LEU A 839 44.94 -4.82 -0.15
CA LEU A 839 45.76 -3.61 -0.03
C LEU A 839 44.92 -2.33 -0.10
N PRO A 840 45.30 -1.27 0.64
CA PRO A 840 44.71 0.06 0.48
C PRO A 840 44.78 0.56 -0.97
N GLN A 841 43.69 1.13 -1.47
CA GLN A 841 43.65 1.76 -2.81
C GLN A 841 43.53 3.27 -2.69
N ALA A 842 44.45 4.01 -3.30
CA ALA A 842 44.39 5.47 -3.38
C ALA A 842 43.33 5.93 -4.38
N ALA A 843 42.61 7.01 -4.07
CA ALA A 843 41.54 7.55 -4.93
C ALA A 843 42.01 7.90 -6.35
N ASN A 844 43.27 8.36 -6.49
CA ASN A 844 43.91 8.56 -7.79
C ASN A 844 44.69 7.29 -8.20
N LYS A 845 44.22 6.62 -9.26
CA LYS A 845 44.85 5.43 -9.89
C LYS A 845 46.29 5.64 -10.40
N GLY A 846 46.85 6.85 -10.29
CA GLY A 846 48.22 7.19 -10.66
C GLY A 846 49.30 6.76 -9.65
N MET A 847 48.96 6.43 -8.40
CA MET A 847 49.91 5.86 -7.43
C MET A 847 49.71 4.34 -7.29
N LEU A 848 50.21 3.61 -8.29
CA LEU A 848 50.47 2.17 -8.17
C LEU A 848 51.74 1.96 -7.34
N ASN A 849 51.60 1.97 -6.02
CA ASN A 849 52.67 1.54 -5.11
C ASN A 849 52.97 0.05 -5.35
N GLN A 850 54.06 -0.26 -6.06
CA GLN A 850 54.53 -1.63 -6.23
C GLN A 850 55.19 -2.10 -4.92
N TYR A 851 54.38 -2.71 -4.03
CA TYR A 851 54.87 -3.21 -2.74
C TYR A 851 55.75 -4.45 -2.91
N SER A 852 57.07 -4.25 -3.08
CA SER A 852 58.06 -5.32 -3.22
C SER A 852 59.00 -5.39 -2.00
N GLY A 853 58.95 -6.51 -1.26
CA GLY A 853 59.93 -6.88 -0.23
C GLY A 853 59.82 -6.12 1.10
N ASN A 854 59.69 -4.79 1.08
CA ASN A 854 59.47 -3.96 2.27
C ASN A 854 58.64 -2.71 1.90
N ALA A 855 57.51 -2.52 2.57
CA ALA A 855 56.60 -1.39 2.35
C ALA A 855 56.64 -0.41 3.54
N PRO A 856 57.56 0.58 3.57
CA PRO A 856 57.78 1.42 4.77
C PRO A 856 56.60 2.33 5.12
N THR A 857 55.75 2.67 4.15
CA THR A 857 54.58 3.54 4.29
C THR A 857 53.32 2.80 4.77
N LEU A 858 53.26 1.48 4.56
CA LEU A 858 52.14 0.64 4.97
C LEU A 858 52.22 0.30 6.47
N ARG A 859 51.08 0.36 7.15
CA ARG A 859 50.93 0.13 8.58
C ARG A 859 49.78 -0.83 8.84
N LEU A 860 50.03 -1.88 9.63
CA LEU A 860 49.00 -2.74 10.21
C LEU A 860 48.67 -2.23 11.62
N LEU A 861 47.46 -1.70 11.76
CA LEU A 861 46.90 -1.28 13.04
C LEU A 861 46.04 -2.39 13.65
N CYS A 862 46.12 -2.55 14.96
CA CYS A 862 45.36 -3.51 15.75
C CYS A 862 44.51 -2.79 16.81
N SER A 863 43.34 -3.32 17.15
CA SER A 863 42.59 -2.95 18.34
C SER A 863 42.07 -4.17 19.09
N ILE A 864 42.67 -4.45 20.25
CA ILE A 864 42.26 -5.52 21.18
C ILE A 864 41.09 -5.10 22.11
N THR A 865 40.43 -3.98 21.82
CA THR A 865 39.28 -3.47 22.58
C THR A 865 38.06 -4.38 22.42
N GLY A 866 37.22 -4.50 23.46
CA GLY A 866 36.13 -5.47 23.53
C GLY A 866 34.96 -4.96 24.35
N GLY A 867 33.74 -5.42 24.05
CA GLY A 867 32.51 -4.86 24.63
C GLY A 867 32.27 -3.42 24.19
N ASN A 868 31.74 -2.61 25.09
CA ASN A 868 31.28 -1.23 24.83
C ASN A 868 32.40 -0.17 24.92
N SER A 869 33.65 -0.57 25.18
CA SER A 869 34.79 0.36 25.13
C SER A 869 35.09 0.76 23.68
N LYS A 870 35.31 2.06 23.45
CA LYS A 870 35.73 2.58 22.14
C LYS A 870 36.98 1.90 21.60
N ALA A 871 37.13 1.82 20.28
CA ALA A 871 38.38 1.35 19.68
C ALA A 871 39.57 2.26 20.03
N VAL A 872 40.68 1.62 20.40
CA VAL A 872 42.01 2.22 20.55
C VAL A 872 42.93 1.47 19.59
N TRP A 873 43.61 2.19 18.70
CA TRP A 873 44.44 1.61 17.65
C TRP A 873 45.92 1.64 18.02
N GLU A 874 46.65 0.56 17.72
CA GLU A 874 48.09 0.39 18.00
C GLU A 874 48.80 -0.12 16.73
N ASP A 875 49.98 0.42 16.39
CA ASP A 875 50.79 -0.07 15.25
C ASP A 875 51.52 -1.37 15.64
N VAL A 876 51.17 -2.47 14.97
CA VAL A 876 51.77 -3.81 15.19
C VAL A 876 52.67 -4.26 14.02
N THR A 877 52.94 -3.38 13.05
CA THR A 877 53.73 -3.69 11.84
C THR A 877 55.13 -4.21 12.16
N GLY A 878 55.77 -3.68 13.20
CA GLY A 878 57.10 -4.14 13.63
C GLY A 878 57.11 -5.51 14.34
N ALA A 879 55.94 -6.01 14.77
CA ALA A 879 55.79 -7.25 15.52
C ALA A 879 55.14 -8.40 14.70
N THR A 880 54.62 -8.11 13.51
CA THR A 880 53.88 -9.07 12.67
C THR A 880 54.39 -9.06 11.23
N PRO A 881 54.98 -10.16 10.71
CA PRO A 881 55.50 -10.19 9.35
C PRO A 881 54.36 -10.16 8.32
N LEU A 882 54.43 -9.21 7.40
CA LEU A 882 53.45 -9.03 6.32
C LEU A 882 53.92 -9.74 5.04
N THR A 883 53.09 -10.65 4.51
CA THR A 883 53.35 -11.38 3.26
C THR A 883 52.46 -10.83 2.15
N PHE A 884 53.05 -10.34 1.06
CA PHE A 884 52.30 -9.79 -0.07
C PHE A 884 51.98 -10.88 -1.09
N VAL A 885 50.70 -11.06 -1.42
CA VAL A 885 50.21 -12.08 -2.37
C VAL A 885 49.18 -11.44 -3.29
N LYS A 886 49.60 -11.14 -4.54
CA LYS A 886 48.83 -10.29 -5.48
C LYS A 886 48.46 -8.96 -4.78
N ASP A 887 47.21 -8.52 -4.90
CA ASP A 887 46.70 -7.27 -4.34
C ASP A 887 46.28 -7.38 -2.86
N CYS A 888 46.81 -8.34 -2.11
CA CYS A 888 46.43 -8.65 -0.73
C CYS A 888 47.67 -8.84 0.18
N VAL A 889 47.50 -8.49 1.46
CA VAL A 889 48.45 -8.77 2.53
C VAL A 889 47.92 -9.93 3.37
N SER A 890 48.77 -10.94 3.57
CA SER A 890 48.53 -12.05 4.49
C SER A 890 49.50 -11.97 5.67
N PHE A 891 48.98 -12.07 6.90
CA PHE A 891 49.77 -12.05 8.13
C PHE A 891 49.19 -13.01 9.18
N THR A 892 49.95 -13.31 10.23
CA THR A 892 49.54 -14.26 11.28
C THR A 892 49.32 -13.58 12.62
N THR A 893 48.27 -13.96 13.35
CA THR A 893 47.96 -13.46 14.71
C THR A 893 47.55 -14.60 15.64
N THR A 894 47.84 -14.45 16.95
CA THR A 894 47.37 -15.37 18.00
C THR A 894 46.17 -14.84 18.79
N ILE A 895 45.66 -13.64 18.46
CA ILE A 895 44.59 -12.95 19.20
C ILE A 895 43.50 -12.47 18.23
N SER A 896 42.23 -12.68 18.58
CA SER A 896 41.06 -12.10 17.90
C SER A 896 40.90 -10.62 18.30
N ALA A 897 41.01 -9.73 17.33
CA ALA A 897 40.99 -8.28 17.49
C ALA A 897 40.31 -7.62 16.27
N ARG A 898 40.31 -6.28 16.22
CA ARG A 898 40.11 -5.54 14.97
C ARG A 898 41.47 -5.28 14.31
N PHE A 899 41.53 -5.39 12.99
CA PHE A 899 42.73 -5.18 12.17
C PHE A 899 42.43 -4.24 11.01
N TRP A 900 43.39 -3.38 10.67
CA TRP A 900 43.23 -2.38 9.62
C TRP A 900 44.58 -2.03 8.99
N LEU A 901 44.67 -2.07 7.66
CA LEU A 901 45.84 -1.55 6.93
C LEU A 901 45.63 -0.09 6.54
N VAL A 902 46.63 0.74 6.80
CA VAL A 902 46.72 2.16 6.42
C VAL A 902 48.03 2.36 5.65
N ASP A 903 47.98 2.89 4.43
CA ASP A 903 49.16 3.36 3.70
C ASP A 903 49.27 4.87 3.85
N CYS A 904 50.35 5.35 4.45
CA CYS A 904 50.58 6.77 4.73
C CYS A 904 52.03 7.17 4.43
N SER A 905 52.23 8.03 3.43
CA SER A 905 53.57 8.39 2.97
C SER A 905 54.25 9.52 3.76
N SER A 906 53.48 10.36 4.45
CA SER A 906 54.00 11.63 5.01
C SER A 906 54.18 11.68 6.53
N ASN A 907 53.49 10.86 7.34
CA ASN A 907 53.78 10.78 8.78
C ASN A 907 53.31 9.46 9.43
N VAL A 908 54.19 8.46 9.45
CA VAL A 908 53.91 7.11 9.98
C VAL A 908 53.47 7.10 11.45
N SER A 909 54.08 7.91 12.32
CA SER A 909 53.81 7.87 13.77
C SER A 909 52.42 8.35 14.15
N GLN A 910 51.72 9.05 13.25
CA GLN A 910 50.35 9.54 13.45
C GLN A 910 49.28 8.59 12.90
N ALA A 911 49.65 7.45 12.31
CA ALA A 911 48.69 6.47 11.76
C ALA A 911 47.60 6.03 12.78
N PRO A 912 47.90 5.76 14.07
CA PRO A 912 46.87 5.44 15.06
C PRO A 912 45.87 6.59 15.32
N ASN A 913 46.32 7.85 15.24
CA ASN A 913 45.47 9.02 15.46
C ASN A 913 44.57 9.26 14.24
N MET A 914 45.14 9.23 13.03
CA MET A 914 44.41 9.33 11.76
C MET A 914 43.35 8.22 11.63
N ALA A 915 43.69 7.00 12.02
CA ALA A 915 42.76 5.88 12.10
C ALA A 915 41.65 6.12 13.15
N SER A 916 41.99 6.62 14.34
CA SER A 916 41.01 6.93 15.38
C SER A 916 40.01 7.99 14.95
N GLU A 917 40.45 9.04 14.25
CA GLU A 917 39.57 10.08 13.70
C GLU A 917 38.63 9.54 12.62
N LEU A 918 39.19 8.89 11.60
CA LEU A 918 38.44 8.26 10.50
C LEU A 918 37.44 7.21 11.01
N TYR A 919 37.82 6.42 12.03
CA TYR A 919 36.95 5.43 12.66
C TYR A 919 35.85 6.03 13.53
N ASN A 920 36.11 7.13 14.26
CA ASN A 920 35.04 7.86 14.95
C ASN A 920 33.98 8.34 13.94
N VAL A 921 34.37 8.78 12.73
CA VAL A 921 33.38 9.16 11.70
C VAL A 921 32.69 7.93 11.08
N ALA A 922 33.44 6.88 10.74
CA ALA A 922 32.92 5.68 10.07
C ALA A 922 32.09 4.73 10.96
N SER A 923 32.16 4.85 12.29
CA SER A 923 31.37 4.04 13.24
C SER A 923 29.95 4.56 13.49
N HIS A 924 29.61 5.77 13.03
CA HIS A 924 28.22 6.25 13.08
C HIS A 924 27.29 5.37 12.24
N VAL A 925 26.08 5.12 12.73
CA VAL A 925 25.11 4.27 12.04
C VAL A 925 24.26 5.10 11.06
N PRO A 926 24.11 4.68 9.79
CA PRO A 926 23.24 5.35 8.83
C PRO A 926 21.77 4.94 9.02
N PHE A 927 20.88 5.92 8.97
CA PHE A 927 19.42 5.75 9.03
C PHE A 927 18.75 6.44 7.86
N MET A 928 17.62 5.91 7.41
CA MET A 928 16.70 6.59 6.52
C MET A 928 15.71 7.43 7.35
N ALA A 929 15.66 8.73 7.08
CA ALA A 929 14.76 9.68 7.75
C ALA A 929 14.13 10.65 6.74
N LYS A 930 12.98 11.24 7.10
CA LYS A 930 12.34 12.30 6.32
C LYS A 930 12.58 13.67 6.96
N PHE A 931 12.78 14.68 6.13
CA PHE A 931 12.71 16.08 6.54
C PHE A 931 11.29 16.60 6.30
N VAL A 932 10.72 17.23 7.32
CA VAL A 932 9.43 17.92 7.23
C VAL A 932 9.62 19.36 7.70
N VAL A 933 9.13 20.32 6.91
CA VAL A 933 9.26 21.75 7.17
C VAL A 933 7.88 22.34 7.41
N PHE A 934 7.68 22.87 8.61
CA PHE A 934 6.51 23.65 8.99
C PHE A 934 6.87 25.14 8.98
N ALA A 935 5.95 26.00 8.53
CA ALA A 935 6.10 27.45 8.55
C ALA A 935 4.84 28.14 9.11
N LYS A 936 5.04 29.25 9.80
CA LYS A 936 3.99 30.18 10.24
C LYS A 936 4.43 31.60 9.91
N ARG A 937 3.65 32.30 9.09
CA ARG A 937 3.92 33.70 8.74
C ARG A 937 3.42 34.60 9.86
N THR A 938 4.34 35.34 10.48
CA THR A 938 4.06 36.22 11.63
C THR A 938 3.89 37.68 11.21
N ASP A 939 4.53 38.06 10.11
CA ASP A 939 4.45 39.38 9.48
C ASP A 939 4.59 39.24 7.95
N LEU A 940 4.37 40.32 7.19
CA LEU A 940 4.65 40.36 5.76
C LEU A 940 6.10 40.00 5.44
N LEU A 941 7.05 40.47 6.26
CA LEU A 941 8.49 40.27 6.07
C LEU A 941 9.10 39.11 6.87
N GLU A 942 8.41 38.56 7.88
CA GLU A 942 8.97 37.53 8.78
C GLU A 942 8.07 36.31 8.99
N ALA A 943 8.69 35.14 9.11
CA ALA A 943 8.01 33.87 9.39
C ALA A 943 8.85 32.99 10.34
N ARG A 944 8.18 32.30 11.27
CA ARG A 944 8.79 31.24 12.11
C ARG A 944 8.75 29.93 11.32
N LEU A 945 9.88 29.25 11.20
CA LEU A 945 10.01 27.92 10.62
C LEU A 945 10.35 26.89 11.70
N ARG A 946 9.84 25.66 11.54
CA ARG A 946 10.22 24.49 12.32
C ARG A 946 10.58 23.35 11.37
N VAL A 947 11.84 22.92 11.44
CA VAL A 947 12.35 21.80 10.65
C VAL A 947 12.46 20.57 11.54
N PHE A 948 11.90 19.46 11.10
CA PHE A 948 11.98 18.17 11.77
C PHE A 948 12.74 17.15 10.91
N CYS A 949 13.57 16.31 11.54
CA CYS A 949 14.15 15.11 10.92
C CYS A 949 13.63 13.86 11.64
N MET A 950 12.82 13.07 10.93
CA MET A 950 11.86 12.13 11.51
C MET A 950 12.11 10.69 11.06
N THR A 951 12.06 9.74 12.00
CA THR A 951 12.01 8.31 11.72
C THR A 951 10.60 7.75 11.94
N ASP A 952 10.25 7.37 13.18
CA ASP A 952 8.95 6.77 13.53
C ASP A 952 8.00 7.73 14.27
N ASP A 953 8.37 9.02 14.33
CA ASP A 953 7.52 10.11 14.78
C ASP A 953 6.24 10.19 13.91
N LYS A 954 5.14 10.66 14.50
CA LYS A 954 3.94 10.99 13.73
C LYS A 954 4.24 12.08 12.71
N GLU A 955 3.88 11.86 11.45
CA GLU A 955 3.87 12.90 10.42
C GLU A 955 2.93 14.06 10.83
N ASP A 956 1.76 13.74 11.39
CA ASP A 956 0.80 14.72 11.92
C ASP A 956 1.24 15.23 13.32
N LYS A 957 2.01 16.31 13.34
CA LYS A 957 2.48 17.00 14.55
C LYS A 957 1.38 17.91 15.12
N THR A 958 0.83 17.56 16.29
CA THR A 958 -0.38 18.22 16.84
C THR A 958 -0.14 19.62 17.40
N LEU A 959 1.07 19.91 17.90
CA LEU A 959 1.41 21.23 18.46
C LEU A 959 1.45 22.28 17.35
N GLU A 960 2.11 21.96 16.24
CA GLU A 960 2.21 22.78 15.03
C GLU A 960 0.82 23.15 14.49
N HIS A 961 -0.12 22.20 14.45
CA HIS A 961 -1.51 22.45 14.04
C HIS A 961 -2.26 23.37 15.04
N GLN A 962 -2.04 23.19 16.35
CA GLN A 962 -2.63 24.04 17.40
C GLN A 962 -2.08 25.47 17.37
N GLU A 963 -0.82 25.65 16.99
CA GLU A 963 -0.16 26.95 16.91
C GLU A 963 -0.27 27.63 15.52
N HIS A 964 -1.03 27.04 14.59
CA HIS A 964 -1.26 27.50 13.21
C HIS A 964 0.00 27.55 12.32
N PHE A 965 0.86 26.53 12.43
CA PHE A 965 1.88 26.24 11.43
C PHE A 965 1.33 25.35 10.31
N THR A 966 1.75 25.59 9.07
CA THR A 966 1.41 24.78 7.88
C THR A 966 2.62 23.95 7.43
N GLU A 967 2.40 22.69 7.00
CA GLU A 967 3.44 21.88 6.32
C GLU A 967 3.71 22.49 4.93
N VAL A 968 4.93 22.97 4.68
CA VAL A 968 5.32 23.67 3.44
C VAL A 968 6.30 22.88 2.56
N ALA A 969 6.99 21.88 3.11
CA ALA A 969 7.77 20.94 2.33
C ALA A 969 8.03 19.63 3.09
N LYS A 970 8.14 18.55 2.32
CA LYS A 970 8.38 17.18 2.78
C LYS A 970 9.35 16.49 1.84
N SER A 971 10.35 15.80 2.39
CA SER A 971 11.30 15.01 1.59
C SER A 971 10.85 13.56 1.41
N ARG A 972 11.38 12.93 0.35
CA ARG A 972 11.61 11.47 0.34
C ARG A 972 12.51 11.04 1.51
N ASP A 973 12.59 9.74 1.79
CA ASP A 973 13.50 9.23 2.82
C ASP A 973 14.97 9.38 2.36
N VAL A 974 15.82 9.94 3.22
CA VAL A 974 17.23 10.28 2.94
C VAL A 974 18.16 9.66 3.99
N GLU A 975 19.37 9.25 3.58
CA GLU A 975 20.36 8.68 4.51
C GLU A 975 21.02 9.76 5.38
N VAL A 976 20.77 9.70 6.68
CA VAL A 976 21.35 10.56 7.74
C VAL A 976 22.16 9.72 8.73
N MET A 977 23.25 10.28 9.26
CA MET A 977 24.12 9.58 10.21
C MET A 977 23.70 9.88 11.64
N GLN A 978 23.39 8.85 12.43
CA GLN A 978 23.04 9.01 13.85
C GLN A 978 24.18 9.69 14.63
N GLY A 979 23.87 10.74 15.39
CA GLY A 979 24.82 11.46 16.23
C GLY A 979 25.64 12.54 15.51
N ARG A 980 25.52 12.67 14.18
CA ARG A 980 26.20 13.74 13.41
C ARG A 980 25.30 14.98 13.28
N PRO A 981 25.82 16.21 13.44
CA PRO A 981 25.07 17.42 13.14
C PRO A 981 24.84 17.58 11.63
N ILE A 982 23.61 17.87 11.26
CA ILE A 982 23.15 18.21 9.92
C ILE A 982 23.09 19.73 9.83
N HIS A 983 23.77 20.34 8.87
CA HIS A 983 23.80 21.78 8.70
C HIS A 983 22.69 22.21 7.73
N VAL A 984 22.09 23.38 7.96
CA VAL A 984 20.93 23.85 7.20
C VAL A 984 21.27 25.18 6.52
N GLU A 985 21.33 25.17 5.19
CA GLU A 985 21.59 26.36 4.37
C GLU A 985 20.35 26.79 3.58
N PHE A 986 20.29 28.08 3.25
CA PHE A 986 19.20 28.72 2.52
C PHE A 986 19.69 29.35 1.23
N ALA A 987 18.92 29.16 0.14
CA ALA A 987 19.13 29.81 -1.15
C ALA A 987 17.80 30.30 -1.74
N GLY A 988 17.72 31.55 -2.17
CA GLY A 988 16.49 32.20 -2.63
C GLY A 988 16.16 33.44 -1.80
N ASN A 989 14.86 33.79 -1.74
CA ASN A 989 14.39 35.04 -1.14
C ASN A 989 14.27 35.01 0.41
N LEU A 990 14.47 33.86 1.06
CA LEU A 990 14.38 33.75 2.52
C LEU A 990 15.78 33.64 3.17
N ILE A 991 16.01 34.46 4.21
CA ILE A 991 17.26 34.48 5.00
C ILE A 991 16.95 34.09 6.46
N PRO A 992 17.63 33.10 7.06
CA PRO A 992 17.46 32.78 8.48
C PRO A 992 18.09 33.85 9.39
N ILE A 993 17.38 34.22 10.46
CA ILE A 993 17.84 35.17 11.47
C ILE A 993 18.57 34.40 12.59
N ALA A 994 19.90 34.29 12.49
CA ALA A 994 20.75 33.70 13.52
C ALA A 994 21.21 34.77 14.53
N LYS A 995 21.02 34.52 15.85
CA LYS A 995 21.33 35.50 16.91
C LYS A 995 22.83 35.75 17.16
N SER A 996 23.71 34.85 16.71
CA SER A 996 25.15 34.84 17.02
C SER A 996 26.07 34.71 15.79
N GLY A 997 25.51 34.55 14.58
CA GLY A 997 26.28 34.26 13.37
C GLY A 997 26.68 32.78 13.20
N ASP A 998 26.38 31.92 14.17
CA ASP A 998 26.59 30.46 14.06
C ASP A 998 25.72 29.83 12.95
N PRO A 999 26.22 28.80 12.24
CA PRO A 999 25.43 28.07 11.25
C PRO A 999 24.30 27.26 11.90
N LEU A 1000 23.12 27.26 11.27
CA LEU A 1000 21.99 26.43 11.69
C LEU A 1000 22.38 24.94 11.64
N LYS A 1001 22.26 24.25 12.78
CA LYS A 1001 22.59 22.83 12.94
C LYS A 1001 21.45 22.06 13.62
N LEU A 1002 21.18 20.87 13.12
CA LEU A 1002 20.22 19.90 13.66
C LEU A 1002 20.97 18.60 14.01
N GLU A 1003 20.99 18.22 15.28
CA GLU A 1003 21.57 16.93 15.69
C GLU A 1003 20.55 15.81 15.49
N PHE A 1004 20.89 14.80 14.69
CA PHE A 1004 19.99 13.68 14.40
C PHE A 1004 20.20 12.49 15.35
N LEU A 1005 19.15 12.13 16.08
CA LEU A 1005 19.07 10.94 16.93
C LEU A 1005 17.82 10.13 16.55
N ALA A 1006 18.03 8.90 16.10
CA ALA A 1006 16.95 7.98 15.75
C ALA A 1006 15.95 7.77 16.92
N PHE A 1007 14.65 7.77 16.60
CA PHE A 1007 13.54 7.60 17.54
C PHE A 1007 13.45 8.68 18.64
N LYS A 1008 14.04 9.86 18.40
CA LYS A 1008 13.74 11.10 19.12
C LYS A 1008 13.13 12.13 18.17
N GLU A 1009 12.43 13.09 18.74
CA GLU A 1009 12.06 14.32 18.04
C GLU A 1009 13.33 15.17 17.80
N ASN A 1010 13.78 15.21 16.54
CA ASN A 1010 14.89 16.06 16.13
C ASN A 1010 14.28 17.33 15.50
N ARG A 1011 14.12 18.39 16.31
CA ARG A 1011 13.48 19.66 15.92
C ARG A 1011 14.47 20.82 15.90
N LEU A 1012 14.38 21.69 14.90
CA LEU A 1012 15.14 22.93 14.78
C LEU A 1012 14.18 24.11 14.46
N PRO A 1013 13.81 24.93 15.47
CA PRO A 1013 13.02 26.14 15.28
C PRO A 1013 13.92 27.36 15.02
N PHE A 1014 13.53 28.24 14.09
CA PHE A 1014 14.19 29.53 13.82
C PHE A 1014 13.25 30.48 13.06
N THR A 1015 13.61 31.76 12.97
CA THR A 1015 12.88 32.76 12.18
C THR A 1015 13.60 32.99 10.84
N VAL A 1016 12.85 33.23 9.76
CA VAL A 1016 13.38 33.72 8.48
C VAL A 1016 12.78 35.08 8.16
N ARG A 1017 13.55 35.91 7.46
CA ARG A 1017 13.12 37.18 6.89
C ARG A 1017 13.13 37.09 5.36
N VAL A 1018 12.14 37.69 4.71
CA VAL A 1018 12.11 37.90 3.25
C VAL A 1018 13.16 38.95 2.88
N ARG A 1019 13.97 38.70 1.84
CA ARG A 1019 15.02 39.65 1.39
C ARG A 1019 14.40 40.78 0.56
N ASP A 1020 13.55 40.41 -0.37
CA ASP A 1020 12.91 41.30 -1.33
C ASP A 1020 11.39 41.04 -1.30
N PRO A 1021 10.56 42.01 -0.87
CA PRO A 1021 9.13 41.82 -0.74
C PRO A 1021 8.38 41.73 -2.08
N ASP A 1022 9.01 42.18 -3.18
CA ASP A 1022 8.38 42.20 -4.50
C ASP A 1022 8.67 40.90 -5.30
N GLU A 1023 9.69 40.12 -4.91
CA GLU A 1023 9.95 38.78 -5.42
C GLU A 1023 9.14 37.71 -4.65
N THR A 1024 8.75 36.62 -5.33
CA THR A 1024 7.98 35.51 -4.70
C THR A 1024 8.64 34.99 -3.41
N THR A 1025 7.84 34.62 -2.42
CA THR A 1025 8.25 34.12 -1.10
C THR A 1025 8.80 32.67 -1.12
N MET A 1026 9.45 32.29 -2.22
CA MET A 1026 10.07 30.98 -2.41
C MET A 1026 11.54 30.95 -1.99
N ALA A 1027 11.95 29.84 -1.41
CA ALA A 1027 13.36 29.54 -1.16
C ALA A 1027 13.63 28.03 -1.25
N ARG A 1028 14.90 27.66 -1.20
CA ARG A 1028 15.38 26.28 -1.13
C ARG A 1028 16.15 26.09 0.16
N ILE A 1029 15.78 25.07 0.93
CA ILE A 1029 16.53 24.59 2.09
C ILE A 1029 17.44 23.46 1.62
N LEU A 1030 18.74 23.60 1.87
CA LEU A 1030 19.75 22.60 1.59
C LEU A 1030 20.23 21.98 2.90
N PHE A 1031 20.07 20.66 3.03
CA PHE A 1031 20.56 19.90 4.17
C PHE A 1031 21.96 19.38 3.86
N MET A 1032 22.96 19.78 4.64
CA MET A 1032 24.37 19.53 4.37
C MET A 1032 25.00 18.64 5.46
N ARG A 1033 25.96 17.79 5.07
CA ARG A 1033 26.73 16.94 6.01
C ARG A 1033 27.70 17.75 6.88
N GLU A 1034 28.02 18.97 6.47
CA GLU A 1034 29.06 19.88 6.98
C GLU A 1034 28.66 21.34 6.69
N PRO A 1035 29.31 22.33 7.32
CA PRO A 1035 29.07 23.74 7.01
C PRO A 1035 29.60 24.14 5.63
N LYS A 1036 29.18 25.32 5.18
CA LYS A 1036 29.52 25.91 3.88
C LYS A 1036 31.02 25.91 3.59
N ALA A 1037 31.40 25.26 2.50
CA ALA A 1037 32.78 25.23 1.99
C ALA A 1037 33.30 26.65 1.64
N ALA A 1038 34.59 26.88 1.83
CA ALA A 1038 35.21 28.18 1.55
C ALA A 1038 35.34 28.44 0.04
N ARG A 1039 35.49 29.71 -0.37
CA ARG A 1039 35.72 30.07 -1.78
C ARG A 1039 37.03 29.43 -2.30
N GLY A 1040 36.91 28.34 -3.04
CA GLY A 1040 38.02 27.59 -3.64
C GLY A 1040 37.90 26.07 -3.49
N GLU A 1041 37.06 25.59 -2.58
CA GLU A 1041 36.80 24.16 -2.37
C GLU A 1041 35.75 23.59 -3.35
N PRO A 1042 35.78 22.28 -3.65
CA PRO A 1042 34.79 21.64 -4.50
C PRO A 1042 33.38 21.71 -3.87
N GLN A 1043 32.38 21.97 -4.70
CA GLN A 1043 30.99 22.08 -4.26
C GLN A 1043 30.49 20.76 -3.66
N GLN A 1044 30.03 20.80 -2.40
CA GLN A 1044 29.51 19.63 -1.71
C GLN A 1044 28.09 19.30 -2.18
N THR A 1045 27.77 18.02 -2.33
CA THR A 1045 26.41 17.56 -2.60
C THR A 1045 25.55 17.66 -1.33
N PRO A 1046 24.33 18.25 -1.40
CA PRO A 1046 23.39 18.20 -0.28
C PRO A 1046 22.89 16.77 -0.04
N LEU A 1047 22.50 16.49 1.21
CA LEU A 1047 21.71 15.31 1.59
C LEU A 1047 20.32 15.35 0.96
N CYS A 1048 19.70 16.54 0.96
CA CYS A 1048 18.34 16.78 0.52
C CYS A 1048 18.20 18.27 0.15
N THR A 1049 17.44 18.56 -0.92
CA THR A 1049 17.08 19.91 -1.34
C THR A 1049 15.55 20.05 -1.36
N LEU A 1050 15.00 20.84 -0.45
CA LEU A 1050 13.57 21.12 -0.38
C LEU A 1050 13.27 22.53 -0.87
N ASN A 1051 12.40 22.65 -1.87
CA ASN A 1051 11.77 23.92 -2.22
C ASN A 1051 10.66 24.20 -1.20
N ILE A 1052 10.61 25.43 -0.68
CA ILE A 1052 9.57 25.93 0.23
C ILE A 1052 8.95 27.21 -0.35
N ALA A 1053 7.66 27.42 -0.07
CA ALA A 1053 6.98 28.70 -0.17
C ALA A 1053 6.39 29.05 1.21
N LEU A 1054 6.34 30.33 1.57
CA LEU A 1054 5.63 30.76 2.78
C LEU A 1054 4.11 30.74 2.54
N PRO A 1055 3.29 30.40 3.55
CA PRO A 1055 1.83 30.54 3.45
C PRO A 1055 1.42 32.01 3.35
N ASP A 1056 0.32 32.29 2.64
CA ASP A 1056 -0.23 33.64 2.51
C ASP A 1056 -0.93 34.13 3.79
N ASN A 1057 -1.46 33.20 4.59
CA ASN A 1057 -2.15 33.51 5.84
C ASN A 1057 -1.17 34.01 6.91
N ILE A 1058 -1.33 35.27 7.33
CA ILE A 1058 -0.54 35.91 8.39
C ILE A 1058 -1.25 35.71 9.74
N PHE A 1059 -0.53 35.15 10.72
CA PHE A 1059 -0.99 34.95 12.08
C PHE A 1059 -0.12 35.76 13.05
N PRO A 1060 -0.47 37.02 13.35
CA PRO A 1060 0.29 37.86 14.27
C PRO A 1060 0.30 37.26 15.69
N GLU A 1061 1.38 37.47 16.43
CA GLU A 1061 1.52 36.90 17.78
C GLU A 1061 0.66 37.67 18.80
N SER A 1062 -0.36 36.99 19.34
CA SER A 1062 -0.89 37.30 20.66
C SER A 1062 0.21 37.12 21.71
N ALA A 1063 0.22 37.96 22.76
CA ALA A 1063 1.29 38.02 23.75
C ALA A 1063 1.70 36.64 24.32
N MET A 1064 3.01 36.50 24.58
CA MET A 1064 3.75 35.25 24.80
C MET A 1064 3.01 34.18 25.62
N SER A 1065 2.94 32.96 25.07
CA SER A 1065 2.63 31.76 25.84
C SER A 1065 3.79 31.39 26.77
N GLU A 1066 3.49 31.05 28.03
CA GLU A 1066 4.48 30.74 29.08
C GLU A 1066 5.46 29.60 28.70
N SER A 1067 5.07 28.76 27.74
CA SER A 1067 5.87 27.69 27.15
C SER A 1067 7.19 28.16 26.54
N ASP A 1068 7.22 29.28 25.80
CA ASP A 1068 8.44 29.80 25.17
C ASP A 1068 9.35 30.48 26.22
N LEU A 1069 8.77 31.07 27.27
CA LEU A 1069 9.52 31.59 28.43
C LEU A 1069 10.25 30.47 29.20
N LEU A 1070 9.57 29.35 29.46
CA LEU A 1070 10.17 28.23 30.20
C LEU A 1070 11.36 27.61 29.45
N ASN A 1071 11.29 27.51 28.12
CA ASN A 1071 12.41 27.03 27.30
C ASN A 1071 13.60 28.02 27.30
N LEU A 1072 13.34 29.33 27.37
CA LEU A 1072 14.40 30.34 27.46
C LEU A 1072 15.13 30.31 28.81
N ILE A 1073 14.39 30.06 29.90
CA ILE A 1073 14.93 29.94 31.27
C ILE A 1073 15.79 28.67 31.45
N ILE A 1074 15.56 27.64 30.63
CA ILE A 1074 16.34 26.37 30.64
C ILE A 1074 17.61 26.47 29.74
N GLN A 1075 17.81 27.60 29.04
CA GLN A 1075 19.03 27.89 28.25
C GLN A 1075 19.92 28.97 28.88
N LEU A 1076 19.66 29.35 30.14
CA LEU A 1076 20.51 30.20 30.99
C LEU A 1076 21.07 29.39 32.17
#